data_AF-A0A5C8QN21-F1
#
_entry.id   AF-A0A5C8QN21-F1
#
_cell.length_a   1.000
_cell.length_b   1.000
_cell.length_c   1.000
_cell.angle_alpha   90.00
_cell.angle_beta   90.00
_cell.angle_gamma   90.00
#
_symmetry.space_group_name_H-M   'P 1'
#
loop_
_entity.id
_entity.type
_entity.pdbx_description
1 polymer ?
#
loop_
_entity_poly.entity_id
_entity_poly.type
_entity_poly.pdbx_seq_one_letter_code
_entity_poly.pdbx_strand_id
1 'polypeptide(L)'
;MVDSERAVIDETTAGLLEAAGPQMYRRNAFRITGLPTNADRRAVRQRQQRITPALELGADVDLGHSLPVRLDDVRGAFDRILGDPRRRLVDELFWLWDGAAGGSSNGANPVTTATTTACSCPKSLHAEHDAAVRAHSAALDLEAENDAVSAGPRLDEAVRLWSDASRLWGQVLRRAVFWDHVRHRIAALDDRQLDESVIDTFRDAMPGTLVKPLIELAAAASAPADRLRLAKLARDWPLVPSGTVDDQLEEAAAPHYESLRATAKRASSQLEEGNWDGAAAEVYDHALPALALLESLVPHARHRRTASARNDVAVLLNNCATAATDGLGPAANLNASKWFRTAAELATDPVTQQTVRTNRDGLRDMMTTFNQIRTQVDQLVAAGRIGLARTLLLNVKRQLAGGPGTDEIDRMLASLHGSRTGTYGTRPRRGRALAWVLLALVVLGFLVAKIAGAFDDDGGGDDSYRPQGGTVVISAENVEDNDPPGGCIGSKSDWRPGEREVDVVPCDEAHWGEVVAYEPLADTASRYLTGKYPGAEQATALARFRCELALARLGPEGKGLKVTFTVPPETAWDAQGPLLDEYTTCVAHWPDDRYMTEDDQVGLDVPVTTEPALMGTFGQRIADNAPVGSCVQTKKDLSLESVGIPIVPCEELHWAEIVAYPVLYPDGTGEWPGDDAVYARAKAACEKETKGYEGTMVLNVTYPAQDWWTWNAKDSPIYSMCALSYAGDSTFTGGLR
;
A
#
# COMPACT_ATOMS: atom_id res chain seq x y z
N MET A 1 40.24 -25.58 21.93
CA MET A 1 41.01 -24.35 21.62
C MET A 1 40.13 -23.43 20.78
N VAL A 2 38.98 -23.06 21.36
CA VAL A 2 37.96 -22.17 20.78
C VAL A 2 37.46 -21.37 21.98
N ASP A 3 38.27 -20.41 22.40
CA ASP A 3 37.97 -19.46 23.48
C ASP A 3 38.79 -18.20 23.23
N SER A 4 38.70 -17.67 22.00
CA SER A 4 39.40 -16.47 21.57
C SER A 4 38.38 -15.41 21.18
N GLU A 5 38.47 -14.28 21.89
CA GLU A 5 37.93 -12.96 21.53
C GLU A 5 36.40 -12.76 21.56
N ARG A 6 35.81 -12.78 22.75
CA ARG A 6 34.83 -11.73 23.06
C ARG A 6 35.62 -10.44 23.21
N ALA A 7 35.62 -9.60 22.18
CA ALA A 7 36.15 -8.24 22.26
C ALA A 7 35.53 -7.56 23.50
N VAL A 8 36.36 -7.17 24.46
CA VAL A 8 35.92 -6.34 25.58
C VAL A 8 35.50 -5.01 24.95
N ILE A 9 34.19 -4.78 24.83
CA ILE A 9 33.65 -3.52 24.32
C ILE A 9 34.18 -2.42 25.24
N ASP A 10 34.81 -1.39 24.67
CA ASP A 10 35.27 -0.25 25.46
C ASP A 10 34.08 0.41 26.18
N GLU A 11 34.31 0.88 27.41
CA GLU A 11 33.27 1.42 28.27
C GLU A 11 32.60 2.67 27.65
N THR A 12 33.33 3.42 26.84
CA THR A 12 32.79 4.57 26.08
C THR A 12 31.77 4.09 25.06
N THR A 13 32.12 3.07 24.26
CA THR A 13 31.22 2.45 23.29
C THR A 13 30.00 1.84 23.98
N ALA A 14 30.21 1.13 25.09
CA ALA A 14 29.11 0.58 25.90
C ALA A 14 28.17 1.68 26.40
N GLY A 15 28.72 2.78 26.93
CA GLY A 15 27.94 3.93 27.38
C GLY A 15 27.12 4.59 26.27
N LEU A 16 27.71 4.76 25.09
CA LEU A 16 26.99 5.26 23.90
C LEU A 16 25.85 4.33 23.51
N LEU A 17 26.11 3.02 23.39
CA LEU A 17 25.09 2.02 23.03
C LEU A 17 23.95 1.96 24.04
N GLU A 18 24.23 2.09 25.34
CA GLU A 18 23.22 2.16 26.40
C GLU A 18 22.36 3.43 26.32
N ALA A 19 22.94 4.55 25.89
CA ALA A 19 22.24 5.82 25.73
C ALA A 19 21.40 5.89 24.43
N ALA A 20 21.76 5.09 23.42
CA ALA A 20 21.29 5.14 22.04
C ALA A 20 19.86 4.64 21.78
N GLY A 21 18.92 4.89 22.69
CA GLY A 21 17.50 4.51 22.54
C GLY A 21 16.55 5.71 22.56
N PRO A 22 15.24 5.52 22.29
CA PRO A 22 14.22 6.58 22.27
C PRO A 22 14.13 7.41 23.56
N GLN A 23 14.61 6.86 24.67
CA GLN A 23 14.62 7.50 25.98
C GLN A 23 15.95 8.21 26.30
N MET A 24 16.84 8.41 25.31
CA MET A 24 18.20 8.99 25.46
C MET A 24 18.23 10.19 26.41
N TYR A 25 17.41 11.21 26.14
CA TYR A 25 17.39 12.44 26.94
C TYR A 25 16.58 12.29 28.22
N ARG A 26 15.50 11.51 28.20
CA ARG A 26 14.66 11.24 29.39
C ARG A 26 15.45 10.48 30.46
N ARG A 27 16.34 9.58 30.09
CA ARG A 27 17.14 8.79 31.05
C ARG A 27 18.52 9.37 31.33
N ASN A 28 18.84 10.55 30.78
CA ASN A 28 20.12 11.21 31.01
C ASN A 28 20.35 11.50 32.50
N ALA A 29 21.54 11.21 33.00
CA ALA A 29 21.84 11.31 34.43
C ALA A 29 21.79 12.76 34.96
N PHE A 30 22.18 13.75 34.14
CA PHE A 30 22.14 15.17 34.53
C PHE A 30 20.73 15.73 34.54
N ARG A 31 19.85 15.24 33.64
CA ARG A 31 18.40 15.50 33.72
C ARG A 31 17.85 15.04 35.06
N ILE A 32 18.01 13.74 35.35
CA ILE A 32 17.40 13.08 36.52
C ILE A 32 17.87 13.73 37.84
N THR A 33 19.13 14.16 37.91
CA THR A 33 19.70 14.75 39.14
C THR A 33 19.50 16.26 39.25
N GLY A 34 19.11 16.92 38.16
CA GLY A 34 19.04 18.39 38.04
C GLY A 34 20.40 19.07 38.22
N LEU A 35 21.50 18.36 37.95
CA LEU A 35 22.85 18.91 38.05
C LEU A 35 23.28 19.51 36.71
N PRO A 36 24.04 20.63 36.71
CA PRO A 36 24.70 21.08 35.50
C PRO A 36 25.82 20.10 35.12
N THR A 37 26.09 19.96 33.82
CA THR A 37 27.12 19.07 33.27
C THR A 37 28.54 19.40 33.77
N ASN A 38 28.78 20.66 34.13
CA ASN A 38 30.05 21.10 34.72
C ASN A 38 30.19 20.83 36.24
N ALA A 39 29.23 20.15 36.89
CA ALA A 39 29.28 19.87 38.32
C ALA A 39 30.48 18.99 38.69
N ASP A 40 31.31 19.44 39.64
CA ASP A 40 32.43 18.65 40.14
C ASP A 40 31.96 17.48 41.02
N ARG A 41 32.87 16.52 41.31
CA ARG A 41 32.55 15.35 42.15
C ARG A 41 32.01 15.73 43.53
N ARG A 42 32.42 16.88 44.09
CA ARG A 42 31.97 17.35 45.39
C ARG A 42 30.52 17.82 45.33
N ALA A 43 30.17 18.64 44.34
CA ALA A 43 28.82 19.13 44.10
C ALA A 43 27.85 17.98 43.84
N VAL A 44 28.27 16.97 43.05
CA VAL A 44 27.47 15.76 42.79
C VAL A 44 27.17 15.02 44.10
N ARG A 45 28.17 14.74 44.93
CA ARG A 45 27.98 14.06 46.24
C ARG A 45 27.10 14.87 47.19
N GLN A 46 27.27 16.19 47.23
CA GLN A 46 26.44 17.06 48.06
C GLN A 46 24.97 17.06 47.60
N ARG A 47 24.72 17.01 46.29
CA ARG A 47 23.36 16.88 45.74
C ARG A 47 22.77 15.51 46.08
N GLN A 48 23.53 14.42 45.92
CA GLN A 48 23.11 13.07 46.28
C GLN A 48 22.70 12.97 47.75
N GLN A 49 23.53 13.46 48.68
CA GLN A 49 23.25 13.46 50.13
C GLN A 49 21.99 14.23 50.51
N ARG A 50 21.59 15.22 49.71
CA ARG A 50 20.40 16.03 49.96
C ARG A 50 19.14 15.43 49.36
N ILE A 51 19.21 14.89 48.15
CA ILE A 51 18.04 14.44 47.39
C ILE A 51 17.61 13.04 47.77
N THR A 52 18.55 12.09 47.88
CA THR A 52 18.21 10.68 48.11
C THR A 52 17.40 10.49 49.39
N PRO A 53 17.77 11.08 50.56
CA PRO A 53 16.96 10.97 51.77
C PRO A 53 15.60 11.67 51.67
N ALA A 54 15.51 12.79 50.94
CA ALA A 54 14.26 13.52 50.76
C ALA A 54 13.24 12.70 49.96
N LEU A 55 13.69 12.05 48.88
CA LEU A 55 12.86 11.16 48.07
C LEU A 55 12.48 9.86 48.80
N GLU A 56 13.38 9.30 49.64
CA GLU A 56 13.06 8.15 50.51
C GLU A 56 11.92 8.46 51.49
N LEU A 57 11.82 9.71 51.93
CA LEU A 57 10.74 10.19 52.80
C LEU A 57 9.49 10.64 52.02
N GLY A 58 9.46 10.48 50.70
CA GLY A 58 8.35 10.89 49.84
C GLY A 58 8.20 12.40 49.68
N ALA A 59 9.24 13.19 49.97
CA ALA A 59 9.22 14.63 49.76
C ALA A 59 9.32 14.97 48.28
N ASP A 60 8.60 16.02 47.86
CA ASP A 60 8.77 16.61 46.54
C ASP A 60 10.09 17.40 46.50
N VAL A 61 10.94 17.09 45.52
CA VAL A 61 12.27 17.67 45.37
C VAL A 61 12.33 18.39 44.04
N ASP A 62 12.76 19.65 44.07
CA ASP A 62 13.01 20.40 42.84
C ASP A 62 14.24 19.84 42.10
N LEU A 63 13.97 19.17 40.98
CA LEU A 63 14.95 18.64 40.03
C LEU A 63 15.13 19.55 38.81
N GLY A 64 14.45 20.69 38.75
CA GLY A 64 14.46 21.59 37.60
C GLY A 64 13.56 21.14 36.43
N HIS A 65 12.70 20.13 36.64
CA HIS A 65 11.69 19.69 35.69
C HIS A 65 10.49 19.06 36.39
N SER A 66 9.32 19.05 35.75
CA SER A 66 8.07 18.48 36.28
C SER A 66 7.90 16.98 36.00
N LEU A 67 8.83 16.35 35.28
CA LEU A 67 8.72 14.94 34.90
C LEU A 67 9.03 14.03 36.10
N PRO A 68 8.18 13.02 36.38
CA PRO A 68 8.37 12.14 37.53
C PRO A 68 9.62 11.27 37.37
N VAL A 69 10.36 11.07 38.46
CA VAL A 69 11.52 10.16 38.52
C VAL A 69 11.36 9.20 39.70
N ARG A 70 11.77 7.94 39.51
CA ARG A 70 11.77 6.98 40.62
C ARG A 70 13.05 7.12 41.42
N LEU A 71 12.99 6.77 42.71
CA LEU A 71 14.15 6.78 43.59
C LEU A 71 15.33 5.95 43.04
N ASP A 72 15.03 4.80 42.44
CA ASP A 72 16.05 3.93 41.84
C ASP A 72 16.71 4.58 40.61
N ASP A 73 15.96 5.34 39.81
CA ASP A 73 16.50 6.09 38.67
C ASP A 73 17.47 7.17 39.14
N VAL A 74 17.12 7.87 40.24
CA VAL A 74 17.97 8.91 40.85
C VAL A 74 19.27 8.32 41.40
N ARG A 75 19.19 7.16 42.08
CA ARG A 75 20.39 6.45 42.57
C ARG A 75 21.28 6.02 41.41
N GLY A 76 20.71 5.37 40.40
CA GLY A 76 21.43 4.95 39.20
C GLY A 76 22.08 6.12 38.44
N ALA A 77 21.42 7.28 38.39
CA ALA A 77 21.98 8.48 37.77
C ALA A 77 23.20 9.03 38.55
N PHE A 78 23.15 9.07 39.88
CA PHE A 78 24.32 9.46 40.68
C PHE A 78 25.47 8.45 40.53
N ASP A 79 25.17 7.15 40.51
CA ASP A 79 26.16 6.10 40.32
C ASP A 79 26.82 6.19 38.93
N ARG A 80 26.07 6.54 37.88
CA ARG A 80 26.64 6.83 36.55
C ARG A 80 27.59 8.03 36.57
N ILE A 81 27.21 9.14 37.20
CA ILE A 81 28.04 10.37 37.24
C ILE A 81 29.29 10.18 38.12
N LEU A 82 29.20 9.43 39.22
CA LEU A 82 30.31 9.23 40.16
C LEU A 82 31.17 8.00 39.87
N GLY A 83 30.64 7.02 39.15
CA GLY A 83 31.26 5.71 38.91
C GLY A 83 32.37 5.74 37.88
N ASP A 84 32.00 5.84 36.60
CA ASP A 84 32.96 5.82 35.48
C ASP A 84 32.96 7.18 34.72
N PRO A 85 34.12 7.85 34.60
CA PRO A 85 34.22 9.15 33.95
C PRO A 85 33.89 9.11 32.44
N ARG A 86 34.06 7.97 31.74
CA ARG A 86 33.68 7.80 30.33
C ARG A 86 32.17 7.80 30.17
N ARG A 87 31.44 7.07 31.04
CA ARG A 87 29.97 7.09 31.08
C ARG A 87 29.43 8.48 31.42
N ARG A 88 30.02 9.14 32.41
CA ARG A 88 29.70 10.54 32.75
C ARG A 88 29.84 11.45 31.52
N LEU A 89 30.92 11.30 30.74
CA LEU A 89 31.16 12.13 29.56
C LEU A 89 30.12 11.89 28.46
N VAL A 90 29.64 10.65 28.27
CA VAL A 90 28.48 10.35 27.40
C VAL A 90 27.25 11.13 27.85
N ASP A 91 26.91 11.08 29.14
CA ASP A 91 25.79 11.84 29.69
C ASP A 91 25.98 13.37 29.54
N GLU A 92 27.21 13.89 29.65
CA GLU A 92 27.53 15.32 29.40
C GLU A 92 27.29 15.70 27.92
N LEU A 93 27.65 14.83 26.97
CA LEU A 93 27.48 15.06 25.53
C LEU A 93 26.01 15.06 25.09
N PHE A 94 25.15 14.31 25.78
CA PHE A 94 23.71 14.28 25.48
C PHE A 94 22.89 15.15 26.43
N TRP A 95 23.49 16.17 27.06
CA TRP A 95 22.78 17.11 27.93
C TRP A 95 23.22 18.55 27.74
N LEU A 96 22.50 19.49 28.34
CA LEU A 96 22.73 20.92 28.16
C LEU A 96 24.03 21.37 28.85
N TRP A 97 24.85 22.15 28.13
CA TRP A 97 26.13 22.68 28.61
C TRP A 97 25.98 24.06 29.27
N ASP A 98 25.06 24.88 28.76
CA ASP A 98 24.71 26.12 29.42
C ASP A 98 23.62 25.82 30.46
N GLY A 99 24.04 25.72 31.72
CA GLY A 99 23.16 25.40 32.85
C GLY A 99 21.89 26.25 32.82
N ALA A 100 20.74 25.59 32.88
CA ALA A 100 19.40 26.16 32.76
C ALA A 100 19.24 27.55 33.41
N ALA A 101 19.41 28.61 32.61
CA ALA A 101 18.88 29.93 32.91
C ALA A 101 17.48 30.02 32.28
N GLY A 102 16.52 29.28 32.85
CA GLY A 102 15.15 29.32 32.36
C GLY A 102 14.17 28.60 33.28
N GLY A 103 13.52 29.36 34.17
CA GLY A 103 12.18 29.01 34.66
C GLY A 103 12.00 28.68 36.15
N SER A 104 12.32 29.61 37.06
CA SER A 104 11.48 29.80 38.24
C SER A 104 10.81 31.17 38.12
N SER A 105 9.49 31.18 37.92
CA SER A 105 8.66 32.39 37.89
C SER A 105 8.34 32.93 39.29
N ASN A 106 9.06 32.51 40.32
CA ASN A 106 8.90 33.08 41.66
C ASN A 106 9.96 34.17 41.87
N GLY A 107 9.52 35.42 41.73
CA GLY A 107 10.34 36.63 41.76
C GLY A 107 11.17 36.82 43.03
N ALA A 108 12.32 36.16 43.09
CA ALA A 108 13.40 36.48 44.01
C ALA A 108 14.71 36.54 43.21
N ASN A 109 15.19 37.76 43.00
CA ASN A 109 16.50 38.20 42.52
C ASN A 109 17.29 37.26 41.60
N PRO A 110 17.59 37.67 40.35
CA PRO A 110 18.59 36.98 39.54
C PRO A 110 19.95 37.20 40.22
N VAL A 111 20.42 36.21 40.97
CA VAL A 111 21.84 36.11 41.28
C VAL A 111 22.51 35.81 39.96
N THR A 112 23.00 36.87 39.32
CA THR A 112 23.98 36.83 38.24
C THR A 112 25.29 36.25 38.77
N THR A 113 25.32 34.95 39.07
CA THR A 113 26.57 34.17 39.03
C THR A 113 26.62 33.49 37.68
N ALA A 114 26.88 34.31 36.66
CA ALA A 114 27.53 33.83 35.46
C ALA A 114 28.93 33.35 35.88
N THR A 115 29.01 32.13 36.40
CA THR A 115 30.26 31.37 36.38
C THR A 115 30.48 31.07 34.91
N THR A 116 31.14 32.01 34.24
CA THR A 116 31.62 31.89 32.88
C THR A 116 32.34 30.57 32.83
N THR A 117 31.79 29.61 32.09
CA THR A 117 32.37 28.29 31.89
C THR A 117 33.82 28.52 31.48
N ALA A 118 34.78 28.07 32.28
CA ALA A 118 36.21 28.34 32.10
C ALA A 118 36.80 27.62 30.86
N CYS A 119 35.99 27.30 29.86
CA CYS A 119 36.46 26.88 28.55
C CYS A 119 36.79 28.12 27.70
N SER A 120 37.89 28.06 26.95
CA SER A 120 38.22 29.01 25.87
C SER A 120 37.31 28.90 24.64
N CYS A 121 36.23 28.13 24.73
CA CYS A 121 35.28 27.83 23.66
C CYS A 121 34.56 29.10 23.19
N PRO A 122 34.23 29.22 21.88
CA PRO A 122 33.32 30.25 21.41
C PRO A 122 31.97 30.13 22.11
N LYS A 123 31.39 31.25 22.57
CA LYS A 123 30.08 31.26 23.23
C LYS A 123 28.96 30.63 22.38
N SER A 124 29.07 30.72 21.05
CA SER A 124 28.06 30.13 20.16
C SER A 124 28.08 28.59 20.17
N LEU A 125 29.20 27.95 20.53
CA LEU A 125 29.34 26.49 20.50
C LEU A 125 28.34 25.81 21.44
N HIS A 126 28.26 26.28 22.69
CA HIS A 126 27.35 25.71 23.68
C HIS A 126 25.90 25.93 23.27
N ALA A 127 25.56 27.14 22.80
CA ALA A 127 24.21 27.45 22.33
C ALA A 127 23.78 26.57 21.14
N GLU A 128 24.69 26.32 20.19
CA GLU A 128 24.46 25.44 19.05
C GLU A 128 24.32 23.97 19.45
N HIS A 129 25.18 23.48 20.35
CA HIS A 129 25.08 22.14 20.93
C HIS A 129 23.75 21.94 21.65
N ASP A 130 23.41 22.86 22.53
CA ASP A 130 22.20 22.80 23.33
C ASP A 130 20.94 22.93 22.45
N ALA A 131 21.02 23.65 21.33
CA ALA A 131 19.97 23.67 20.32
C ALA A 131 19.81 22.30 19.63
N ALA A 132 20.91 21.60 19.32
CA ALA A 132 20.88 20.25 18.76
C ALA A 132 20.27 19.24 19.74
N VAL A 133 20.67 19.28 21.02
CA VAL A 133 20.10 18.46 22.11
C VAL A 133 18.60 18.72 22.25
N ARG A 134 18.17 19.99 22.30
CA ARG A 134 16.74 20.33 22.43
C ARG A 134 15.91 19.90 21.23
N ALA A 135 16.40 20.11 20.01
CA ALA A 135 15.69 19.71 18.79
C ALA A 135 15.52 18.19 18.73
N HIS A 136 16.58 17.43 19.03
CA HIS A 136 16.52 15.97 19.03
C HIS A 136 15.65 15.42 20.16
N SER A 137 15.74 16.00 21.37
CA SER A 137 14.85 15.63 22.49
C SER A 137 13.39 15.90 22.15
N ALA A 138 13.07 17.07 21.58
CA ALA A 138 11.70 17.40 21.21
C ALA A 138 11.16 16.46 20.12
N ALA A 139 11.99 16.08 19.15
CA ALA A 139 11.61 15.08 18.14
C ALA A 139 11.29 13.72 18.80
N LEU A 140 12.18 13.22 19.67
CA LEU A 140 11.97 11.96 20.38
C LEU A 140 10.76 12.00 21.34
N ASP A 141 10.55 13.12 22.03
CA ASP A 141 9.42 13.30 22.93
C ASP A 141 8.09 13.27 22.16
N LEU A 142 8.03 13.92 21.00
CA LEU A 142 6.84 13.94 20.15
C LEU A 142 6.47 12.54 19.62
N GLU A 143 7.47 11.76 19.20
CA GLU A 143 7.27 10.38 18.72
C GLU A 143 6.95 9.42 19.88
N ALA A 144 7.49 9.66 21.10
CA ALA A 144 7.24 8.80 22.27
C ALA A 144 5.87 9.03 22.93
N GLU A 145 5.22 10.17 22.68
CA GLU A 145 3.91 10.51 23.27
C GLU A 145 2.72 10.01 22.45
N ASN A 146 2.92 9.48 21.25
CA ASN A 146 1.83 9.07 20.35
C ASN A 146 2.07 7.71 19.69
N ASP A 147 1.05 6.85 19.67
CA ASP A 147 1.10 5.56 18.97
C ASP A 147 1.03 5.68 17.42
N ALA A 148 0.74 6.87 16.89
CA ALA A 148 0.76 7.17 15.45
C ALA A 148 0.87 8.68 15.17
N VAL A 149 1.88 9.09 14.38
CA VAL A 149 2.05 10.46 13.85
C VAL A 149 1.70 10.44 12.34
N SER A 150 0.58 9.80 12.00
CA SER A 150 0.30 9.43 10.60
C SER A 150 -0.27 10.54 9.71
N ALA A 151 -0.69 11.70 10.26
CA ALA A 151 -1.25 12.79 9.46
C ALA A 151 -1.36 14.14 10.21
N GLY A 152 -1.44 15.22 9.43
CA GLY A 152 -1.83 16.57 9.88
C GLY A 152 -0.69 17.43 10.45
N PRO A 153 -1.00 18.53 11.15
CA PRO A 153 -0.01 19.51 11.62
C PRO A 153 1.10 18.94 12.51
N ARG A 154 0.82 17.83 13.19
CA ARG A 154 1.81 17.12 14.01
C ARG A 154 2.87 16.39 13.19
N LEU A 155 2.49 15.85 12.03
CA LEU A 155 3.42 15.24 11.10
C LEU A 155 4.40 16.31 10.57
N ASP A 156 3.89 17.47 10.19
CA ASP A 156 4.72 18.60 9.76
C ASP A 156 5.67 19.05 10.88
N GLU A 157 5.19 19.09 12.12
CA GLU A 157 6.01 19.40 13.28
C GLU A 157 7.10 18.35 13.52
N ALA A 158 6.77 17.05 13.46
CA ALA A 158 7.73 15.97 13.61
C ALA A 158 8.82 15.99 12.53
N VAL A 159 8.41 16.15 11.26
CA VAL A 159 9.34 16.28 10.12
C VAL A 159 10.27 17.47 10.31
N ARG A 160 9.75 18.61 10.73
CA ARG A 160 10.55 19.80 11.03
C ARG A 160 11.54 19.55 12.17
N LEU A 161 11.10 18.96 13.29
CA LEU A 161 11.95 18.69 14.45
C LEU A 161 13.09 17.71 14.11
N TRP A 162 12.81 16.64 13.36
CA TRP A 162 13.82 15.70 12.88
C TRP A 162 14.80 16.34 11.89
N SER A 163 14.31 17.19 10.99
CA SER A 163 15.16 17.96 10.07
C SER A 163 16.07 18.94 10.82
N ASP A 164 15.55 19.63 11.84
CA ASP A 164 16.34 20.51 12.68
C ASP A 164 17.38 19.75 13.51
N ALA A 165 16.99 18.62 14.11
CA ALA A 165 17.88 17.77 14.89
C ALA A 165 19.07 17.26 14.05
N SER A 166 18.78 16.64 12.90
CA SER A 166 19.80 16.10 11.99
C SER A 166 20.74 17.21 11.47
N ARG A 167 20.18 18.36 11.06
CA ARG A 167 20.95 19.51 10.59
C ARG A 167 21.86 20.08 11.69
N LEU A 168 21.33 20.32 12.88
CA LEU A 168 22.08 20.92 13.99
C LEU A 168 23.18 19.99 14.50
N TRP A 169 22.89 18.70 14.72
CA TRP A 169 23.92 17.72 15.09
C TRP A 169 24.97 17.59 13.99
N GLY A 170 24.57 17.48 12.72
CA GLY A 170 25.51 17.44 11.60
C GLY A 170 26.41 18.67 11.55
N GLN A 171 25.92 19.86 11.89
CA GLN A 171 26.75 21.07 11.99
C GLN A 171 27.72 21.00 13.16
N VAL A 172 27.26 20.64 14.36
CA VAL A 172 28.07 20.59 15.58
C VAL A 172 29.22 19.59 15.45
N LEU A 173 28.95 18.36 15.00
CA LEU A 173 29.95 17.28 14.93
C LEU A 173 31.08 17.55 13.92
N ARG A 174 30.82 18.36 12.89
CA ARG A 174 31.84 18.75 11.89
C ARG A 174 32.80 19.83 12.39
N ARG A 175 32.50 20.51 13.50
CA ARG A 175 33.33 21.62 13.99
C ARG A 175 34.47 21.11 14.84
N ALA A 176 35.71 21.46 14.48
CA ALA A 176 36.89 21.15 15.29
C ALA A 176 36.76 21.67 16.74
N VAL A 177 36.19 22.88 16.91
CA VAL A 177 35.99 23.51 18.23
C VAL A 177 35.05 22.73 19.16
N PHE A 178 34.15 21.90 18.62
CA PHE A 178 33.35 20.98 19.44
C PHE A 178 34.25 19.93 20.10
N TRP A 179 35.14 19.32 19.32
CA TRP A 179 36.09 18.33 19.84
C TRP A 179 37.15 18.96 20.76
N ASP A 180 37.51 20.22 20.53
CA ASP A 180 38.36 20.98 21.47
C ASP A 180 37.68 21.16 22.83
N HIS A 181 36.36 21.39 22.86
CA HIS A 181 35.58 21.42 24.10
C HIS A 181 35.62 20.07 24.83
N VAL A 182 35.42 18.97 24.10
CA VAL A 182 35.49 17.62 24.70
C VAL A 182 36.88 17.33 25.28
N ARG A 183 37.96 17.69 24.58
CA ARG A 183 39.34 17.63 25.12
C ARG A 183 39.50 18.44 26.39
N HIS A 184 38.98 19.67 26.40
CA HIS A 184 39.01 20.52 27.59
C HIS A 184 38.27 19.86 28.77
N ARG A 185 37.11 19.24 28.52
CA ARG A 185 36.35 18.52 29.55
C ARG A 185 37.10 17.30 30.07
N ILE A 186 37.73 16.50 29.21
CA ILE A 186 38.59 15.38 29.60
C ILE A 186 39.72 15.87 30.52
N ALA A 187 40.42 16.93 30.14
CA ALA A 187 41.48 17.53 30.96
C ALA A 187 40.96 18.07 32.30
N ALA A 188 39.76 18.64 32.32
CA ALA A 188 39.14 19.17 33.55
C ALA A 188 38.64 18.07 34.50
N LEU A 189 38.27 16.89 33.99
CA LEU A 189 37.93 15.73 34.81
C LEU A 189 39.17 15.08 35.43
N ASP A 190 40.35 15.26 34.82
CA ASP A 190 41.67 14.81 35.29
C ASP A 190 41.66 13.34 35.75
N ASP A 191 41.08 12.47 34.91
CA ASP A 191 40.99 11.03 35.18
C ASP A 191 41.81 10.25 34.15
N ARG A 192 42.67 9.35 34.64
CA ARG A 192 43.59 8.54 33.81
C ARG A 192 42.89 7.62 32.80
N GLN A 193 41.59 7.39 32.95
CA GLN A 193 40.78 6.59 32.03
C GLN A 193 40.31 7.38 30.80
N LEU A 194 40.51 8.70 30.79
CA LEU A 194 40.14 9.58 29.70
C LEU A 194 41.39 10.07 28.98
N ASP A 195 41.61 9.60 27.76
CA ASP A 195 42.67 10.05 26.85
C ASP A 195 42.09 10.36 25.46
N GLU A 196 42.96 10.67 24.48
CA GLU A 196 42.51 11.04 23.12
C GLU A 196 41.76 9.89 22.41
N SER A 197 42.00 8.63 22.77
CA SER A 197 41.31 7.49 22.15
C SER A 197 39.80 7.49 22.44
N VAL A 198 39.38 8.09 23.56
CA VAL A 198 37.97 8.30 23.90
C VAL A 198 37.32 9.28 22.92
N ILE A 199 38.04 10.29 22.46
CA ILE A 199 37.54 11.26 21.48
C ILE A 199 37.41 10.63 20.10
N ASP A 200 38.38 9.82 19.69
CA ASP A 200 38.30 9.07 18.44
C ASP A 200 37.10 8.11 18.47
N THR A 201 36.89 7.42 19.59
CA THR A 201 35.70 6.57 19.81
C THR A 201 34.40 7.39 19.70
N PHE A 202 34.34 8.60 20.28
CA PHE A 202 33.17 9.45 20.14
C PHE A 202 32.95 9.92 18.70
N ARG A 203 34.00 10.29 17.98
CA ARG A 203 33.89 10.72 16.57
C ARG A 203 33.31 9.63 15.70
N ASP A 204 33.76 8.40 15.91
CA ASP A 204 33.35 7.26 15.12
C ASP A 204 31.93 6.80 15.48
N ALA A 205 31.60 6.73 16.76
CA ALA A 205 30.35 6.12 17.22
C ALA A 205 29.18 7.09 17.42
N MET A 206 29.42 8.39 17.64
CA MET A 206 28.35 9.34 17.97
C MET A 206 27.32 9.55 16.85
N PRO A 207 27.69 9.66 15.56
CA PRO A 207 26.70 9.75 14.48
C PRO A 207 25.72 8.56 14.49
N GLY A 208 26.23 7.33 14.63
CA GLY A 208 25.40 6.12 14.74
C GLY A 208 24.55 6.08 16.02
N THR A 209 25.10 6.57 17.13
CA THR A 209 24.39 6.68 18.41
C THR A 209 23.19 7.62 18.31
N LEU A 210 23.29 8.69 17.54
CA LEU A 210 22.22 9.67 17.35
C LEU A 210 21.08 9.16 16.45
N VAL A 211 21.38 8.32 15.46
CA VAL A 211 20.35 7.78 14.55
C VAL A 211 19.64 6.54 15.11
N LYS A 212 20.28 5.78 16.00
CA LYS A 212 19.72 4.53 16.53
C LYS A 212 18.34 4.67 17.21
N PRO A 213 18.04 5.72 18.01
CA PRO A 213 16.69 5.96 18.53
C PRO A 213 15.61 6.00 17.44
N LEU A 214 15.92 6.58 16.28
CA LEU A 214 15.02 6.69 15.14
C LEU A 214 14.78 5.33 14.46
N ILE A 215 15.82 4.49 14.40
CA ILE A 215 15.73 3.10 13.91
C ILE A 215 14.87 2.25 14.84
N GLU A 216 15.07 2.36 16.16
CA GLU A 216 14.26 1.66 17.16
C GLU A 216 12.78 2.10 17.11
N LEU A 217 12.52 3.40 16.93
CA LEU A 217 11.16 3.92 16.72
C LEU A 217 10.54 3.39 15.42
N ALA A 218 11.30 3.35 14.31
CA ALA A 218 10.81 2.81 13.04
C ALA A 218 10.41 1.33 13.18
N ALA A 219 11.24 0.52 13.85
CA ALA A 219 10.95 -0.88 14.08
C ALA A 219 9.73 -1.09 14.99
N ALA A 220 9.55 -0.24 16.01
CA ALA A 220 8.44 -0.31 16.96
C ALA A 220 7.14 0.34 16.47
N ALA A 221 7.19 1.17 15.41
CA ALA A 221 6.04 1.89 14.90
C ALA A 221 4.90 0.93 14.51
N SER A 222 3.67 1.25 14.89
CA SER A 222 2.49 0.44 14.55
C SER A 222 1.97 0.75 13.15
N ALA A 223 1.95 2.04 12.76
CA ALA A 223 1.48 2.49 11.47
C ALA A 223 2.56 2.31 10.36
N PRO A 224 2.20 1.73 9.19
CA PRO A 224 3.15 1.58 8.07
C PRO A 224 3.74 2.91 7.57
N ALA A 225 2.94 3.96 7.54
CA ALA A 225 3.37 5.29 7.10
C ALA A 225 4.47 5.88 8.01
N ASP A 226 4.31 5.74 9.33
CA ASP A 226 5.33 6.16 10.30
C ASP A 226 6.60 5.33 10.17
N ARG A 227 6.47 4.01 10.02
CA ARG A 227 7.62 3.12 9.82
C ARG A 227 8.45 3.52 8.61
N LEU A 228 7.79 3.75 7.47
CA LEU A 228 8.43 4.18 6.23
C LEU A 228 9.11 5.56 6.40
N ARG A 229 8.39 6.51 7.00
CA ARG A 229 8.90 7.87 7.26
C ARG A 229 10.14 7.85 8.15
N LEU A 230 10.07 7.16 9.29
CA LEU A 230 11.16 7.10 10.27
C LEU A 230 12.38 6.36 9.68
N ALA A 231 12.16 5.26 8.97
CA ALA A 231 13.23 4.54 8.27
C ALA A 231 13.89 5.41 7.19
N LYS A 232 13.11 6.21 6.45
CA LYS A 232 13.65 7.19 5.49
C LYS A 232 14.48 8.27 6.17
N LEU A 233 13.95 8.88 7.24
CA LEU A 233 14.67 9.89 8.02
C LEU A 233 15.99 9.34 8.58
N ALA A 234 16.03 8.07 8.99
CA ALA A 234 17.25 7.41 9.45
C ALA A 234 18.27 7.30 8.32
N ARG A 235 17.85 6.88 7.12
CA ARG A 235 18.74 6.75 5.94
C ARG A 235 19.30 8.10 5.48
N ASP A 236 18.51 9.16 5.63
CA ASP A 236 18.88 10.53 5.26
C ASP A 236 19.72 11.24 6.35
N TRP A 237 20.00 10.57 7.49
CA TRP A 237 20.74 11.16 8.59
C TRP A 237 22.19 11.48 8.20
N PRO A 238 22.70 12.71 8.47
CA PRO A 238 24.02 13.10 8.04
C PRO A 238 25.12 12.38 8.83
N LEU A 239 26.27 12.21 8.20
CA LEU A 239 27.50 11.65 8.79
C LEU A 239 27.42 10.14 9.12
N VAL A 240 26.31 9.47 8.78
CA VAL A 240 26.20 8.00 8.81
C VAL A 240 26.00 7.51 7.38
N PRO A 241 26.82 6.60 6.85
CA PRO A 241 26.58 6.01 5.54
C PRO A 241 25.24 5.27 5.51
N SER A 242 24.45 5.45 4.45
CA SER A 242 23.13 4.80 4.33
C SER A 242 23.19 3.27 4.42
N GLY A 243 24.29 2.66 3.97
CA GLY A 243 24.51 1.21 4.11
C GLY A 243 24.60 0.76 5.57
N THR A 244 25.26 1.54 6.43
CA THR A 244 25.32 1.24 7.88
C THR A 244 23.96 1.37 8.54
N VAL A 245 23.14 2.34 8.10
CA VAL A 245 21.75 2.47 8.58
C VAL A 245 20.91 1.28 8.11
N ASP A 246 21.08 0.86 6.85
CA ASP A 246 20.37 -0.30 6.30
C ASP A 246 20.73 -1.58 7.08
N ASP A 247 22.01 -1.80 7.42
CA ASP A 247 22.43 -2.93 8.26
C ASP A 247 21.77 -2.91 9.65
N GLN A 248 21.69 -1.73 10.28
CA GLN A 248 21.04 -1.56 11.58
C GLN A 248 19.51 -1.73 11.52
N LEU A 249 18.87 -1.27 10.45
CA LEU A 249 17.44 -1.52 10.20
C LEU A 249 17.17 -3.02 10.00
N GLU A 250 18.07 -3.73 9.32
CA GLU A 250 17.96 -5.19 9.14
C GLU A 250 18.17 -5.95 10.45
N GLU A 251 19.11 -5.51 11.29
CA GLU A 251 19.28 -6.05 12.65
C GLU A 251 18.03 -5.80 13.50
N ALA A 252 17.47 -4.59 13.47
CA ALA A 252 16.23 -4.26 14.17
C ALA A 252 15.02 -5.06 13.63
N ALA A 253 15.03 -5.42 12.34
CA ALA A 253 14.01 -6.24 11.70
C ALA A 253 14.15 -7.75 11.99
N ALA A 254 15.24 -8.21 12.61
CA ALA A 254 15.52 -9.63 12.80
C ALA A 254 14.37 -10.44 13.45
N PRO A 255 13.70 -9.95 14.52
CA PRO A 255 12.57 -10.67 15.11
C PRO A 255 11.39 -10.85 14.15
N HIS A 256 11.18 -9.90 13.23
CA HIS A 256 10.12 -9.98 12.23
C HIS A 256 10.42 -11.03 11.15
N TYR A 257 11.68 -11.15 10.72
CA TYR A 257 12.10 -12.25 9.84
C TYR A 257 11.93 -13.62 10.49
N GLU A 258 12.27 -13.76 11.77
CA GLU A 258 12.09 -15.02 12.50
C GLU A 258 10.61 -15.41 12.60
N SER A 259 9.75 -14.44 12.90
CA SER A 259 8.29 -14.63 12.94
C SER A 259 7.73 -15.04 11.57
N LEU A 260 8.12 -14.35 10.50
CA LEU A 260 7.73 -14.70 9.13
C LEU A 260 8.18 -16.11 8.74
N ARG A 261 9.41 -16.49 9.09
CA ARG A 261 9.93 -17.85 8.84
C ARG A 261 9.13 -18.91 9.60
N ALA A 262 8.73 -18.62 10.84
CA ALA A 262 7.89 -19.54 11.61
C ALA A 262 6.50 -19.70 10.98
N THR A 263 5.91 -18.62 10.48
CA THR A 263 4.63 -18.63 9.75
C THR A 263 4.75 -19.42 8.44
N ALA A 264 5.77 -19.15 7.63
CA ALA A 264 6.04 -19.88 6.39
C ALA A 264 6.20 -21.40 6.65
N LYS A 265 6.87 -21.78 7.74
CA LYS A 265 7.00 -23.18 8.14
C LYS A 265 5.65 -23.82 8.49
N ARG A 266 4.78 -23.12 9.21
CA ARG A 266 3.42 -23.62 9.52
C ARG A 266 2.59 -23.80 8.25
N ALA A 267 2.61 -22.84 7.34
CA ALA A 267 1.93 -22.94 6.05
C ALA A 267 2.45 -24.12 5.23
N SER A 268 3.78 -24.31 5.16
CA SER A 268 4.39 -25.46 4.48
C SER A 268 3.94 -26.79 5.07
N SER A 269 3.87 -26.92 6.40
CA SER A 269 3.38 -28.16 7.05
C SER A 269 1.91 -28.44 6.73
N GLN A 270 1.05 -27.42 6.70
CA GLN A 270 -0.35 -27.61 6.29
C GLN A 270 -0.46 -28.06 4.84
N LEU A 271 0.38 -27.52 3.94
CA LEU A 271 0.41 -27.93 2.54
C LEU A 271 0.85 -29.39 2.38
N GLU A 272 1.89 -29.81 3.12
CA GLU A 272 2.35 -31.22 3.14
C GLU A 272 1.28 -32.19 3.65
N GLU A 273 0.42 -31.75 4.55
CA GLU A 273 -0.74 -32.51 5.06
C GLU A 273 -1.93 -32.53 4.08
N GLY A 274 -1.83 -31.85 2.93
CA GLY A 274 -2.89 -31.74 1.93
C GLY A 274 -3.94 -30.68 2.25
N ASN A 275 -3.70 -29.80 3.23
CA ASN A 275 -4.56 -28.69 3.57
C ASN A 275 -4.07 -27.38 2.91
N TRP A 276 -4.14 -27.31 1.58
CA TRP A 276 -3.70 -26.14 0.81
C TRP A 276 -4.52 -24.87 1.11
N ASP A 277 -5.82 -25.00 1.41
CA ASP A 277 -6.66 -23.85 1.80
C ASP A 277 -6.20 -23.26 3.14
N GLY A 278 -5.91 -24.11 4.13
CA GLY A 278 -5.37 -23.66 5.41
C GLY A 278 -3.94 -23.12 5.31
N ALA A 279 -3.11 -23.70 4.44
CA ALA A 279 -1.78 -23.18 4.13
C ALA A 279 -1.84 -21.78 3.51
N ALA A 280 -2.73 -21.59 2.52
CA ALA A 280 -2.96 -20.28 1.91
C ALA A 280 -3.53 -19.27 2.92
N ALA A 281 -4.51 -19.67 3.75
CA ALA A 281 -5.03 -18.81 4.82
C ALA A 281 -3.93 -18.34 5.78
N GLU A 282 -3.05 -19.24 6.24
CA GLU A 282 -1.89 -18.87 7.07
C GLU A 282 -0.98 -17.85 6.37
N VAL A 283 -0.79 -17.97 5.04
CA VAL A 283 -0.03 -16.98 4.27
C VAL A 283 -0.74 -15.63 4.24
N TYR A 284 -2.02 -15.57 3.89
CA TYR A 284 -2.76 -14.31 3.78
C TYR A 284 -2.95 -13.61 5.13
N ASP A 285 -3.27 -14.36 6.18
CA ASP A 285 -3.62 -13.81 7.49
C ASP A 285 -2.38 -13.40 8.30
N HIS A 286 -1.22 -14.02 8.03
CA HIS A 286 -0.03 -13.84 8.86
C HIS A 286 1.25 -13.52 8.08
N ALA A 287 1.54 -14.22 6.97
CA ALA A 287 2.79 -14.01 6.24
C ALA A 287 2.78 -12.69 5.45
N LEU A 288 1.69 -12.38 4.73
CA LEU A 288 1.58 -11.14 3.96
C LEU A 288 1.62 -9.88 4.85
N PRO A 289 0.90 -9.79 5.98
CA PRO A 289 1.03 -8.65 6.89
C PRO A 289 2.45 -8.50 7.47
N ALA A 290 3.10 -9.60 7.82
CA ALA A 290 4.48 -9.58 8.30
C ALA A 290 5.47 -9.14 7.21
N LEU A 291 5.24 -9.55 5.96
CA LEU A 291 6.03 -9.12 4.82
C LEU A 291 5.81 -7.64 4.49
N ALA A 292 4.57 -7.15 4.54
CA ALA A 292 4.26 -5.72 4.36
C ALA A 292 4.95 -4.85 5.43
N LEU A 293 5.01 -5.32 6.68
CA LEU A 293 5.80 -4.69 7.73
C LEU A 293 7.28 -4.61 7.34
N LEU A 294 7.87 -5.73 6.89
CA LEU A 294 9.26 -5.77 6.44
C LEU A 294 9.50 -4.85 5.25
N GLU A 295 8.61 -4.80 4.25
CA GLU A 295 8.73 -3.89 3.10
C GLU A 295 8.76 -2.41 3.50
N SER A 296 7.99 -2.03 4.52
CA SER A 296 7.99 -0.64 5.01
C SER A 296 9.27 -0.25 5.77
N LEU A 297 9.99 -1.21 6.34
CA LEU A 297 11.20 -0.97 7.14
C LEU A 297 12.49 -1.22 6.33
N VAL A 298 12.56 -2.39 5.72
CA VAL A 298 13.70 -2.97 4.98
C VAL A 298 13.21 -3.48 3.61
N PRO A 299 12.94 -2.59 2.65
CA PRO A 299 12.33 -2.94 1.36
C PRO A 299 13.22 -3.88 0.54
N HIS A 300 12.61 -4.82 -0.18
CA HIS A 300 13.32 -5.82 -0.99
C HIS A 300 14.26 -5.22 -2.05
N ALA A 301 13.94 -4.05 -2.58
CA ALA A 301 14.78 -3.33 -3.53
C ALA A 301 16.16 -2.95 -2.97
N ARG A 302 16.30 -2.89 -1.64
CA ARG A 302 17.55 -2.58 -0.93
C ARG A 302 18.09 -3.79 -0.16
N HIS A 303 17.21 -4.66 0.34
CA HIS A 303 17.56 -5.75 1.24
C HIS A 303 17.31 -7.12 0.61
N ARG A 304 18.42 -7.82 0.32
CA ARG A 304 18.38 -9.18 -0.24
C ARG A 304 17.60 -10.16 0.62
N ARG A 305 17.64 -10.00 1.96
CA ARG A 305 16.92 -10.88 2.89
C ARG A 305 15.40 -10.73 2.76
N THR A 306 14.89 -9.51 2.56
CA THR A 306 13.47 -9.28 2.25
C THR A 306 13.09 -9.84 0.89
N ALA A 307 13.92 -9.63 -0.14
CA ALA A 307 13.68 -10.22 -1.47
C ALA A 307 13.56 -11.76 -1.40
N SER A 308 14.45 -12.41 -0.66
CA SER A 308 14.37 -13.86 -0.41
C SER A 308 13.09 -14.24 0.31
N ALA A 309 12.70 -13.50 1.35
CA ALA A 309 11.47 -13.78 2.08
C ALA A 309 10.20 -13.61 1.22
N ARG A 310 10.17 -12.61 0.32
CA ARG A 310 9.09 -12.48 -0.68
C ARG A 310 9.02 -13.72 -1.57
N ASN A 311 10.15 -14.18 -2.09
CA ASN A 311 10.20 -15.35 -2.97
C ASN A 311 9.77 -16.62 -2.25
N ASP A 312 10.16 -16.82 -0.99
CA ASP A 312 9.73 -17.96 -0.19
C ASP A 312 8.19 -17.98 -0.03
N VAL A 313 7.57 -16.82 0.21
CA VAL A 313 6.10 -16.69 0.29
C VAL A 313 5.44 -16.88 -1.08
N ALA A 314 6.05 -16.36 -2.15
CA ALA A 314 5.58 -16.57 -3.53
C ALA A 314 5.55 -18.06 -3.89
N VAL A 315 6.62 -18.79 -3.57
CA VAL A 315 6.73 -20.25 -3.79
C VAL A 315 5.65 -20.99 -3.00
N LEU A 316 5.40 -20.63 -1.73
CA LEU A 316 4.34 -21.24 -0.93
C LEU A 316 2.96 -21.06 -1.58
N LEU A 317 2.60 -19.86 -2.02
CA LEU A 317 1.33 -19.59 -2.69
C LEU A 317 1.20 -20.32 -4.03
N ASN A 318 2.27 -20.33 -4.83
CA ASN A 318 2.34 -21.10 -6.07
C ASN A 318 2.07 -22.60 -5.82
N ASN A 319 2.68 -23.16 -4.78
CA ASN A 319 2.52 -24.57 -4.46
C ASN A 319 1.12 -24.87 -3.90
N CYS A 320 0.52 -23.97 -3.11
CA CYS A 320 -0.87 -24.08 -2.70
C CYS A 320 -1.80 -24.10 -3.91
N ALA A 321 -1.59 -23.20 -4.88
CA ALA A 321 -2.41 -23.11 -6.08
C ALA A 321 -2.28 -24.35 -6.97
N THR A 322 -1.06 -24.85 -7.13
CA THR A 322 -0.79 -26.08 -7.88
C THR A 322 -1.45 -27.28 -7.21
N ALA A 323 -1.29 -27.44 -5.88
CA ALA A 323 -1.91 -28.53 -5.13
C ALA A 323 -3.45 -28.49 -5.19
N ALA A 324 -4.05 -27.31 -5.09
CA ALA A 324 -5.49 -27.13 -5.23
C ALA A 324 -5.97 -27.48 -6.65
N THR A 325 -5.21 -27.06 -7.66
CA THR A 325 -5.49 -27.36 -9.07
C THR A 325 -5.42 -28.86 -9.33
N ASP A 326 -4.42 -29.54 -8.80
CA ASP A 326 -4.26 -31.00 -8.92
C ASP A 326 -5.39 -31.76 -8.19
N GLY A 327 -5.79 -31.29 -7.02
CA GLY A 327 -6.80 -31.93 -6.19
C GLY A 327 -8.25 -31.72 -6.65
N LEU A 328 -8.60 -30.50 -7.07
CA LEU A 328 -9.99 -30.09 -7.35
C LEU A 328 -10.23 -29.81 -8.85
N GLY A 329 -9.19 -29.71 -9.67
CA GLY A 329 -9.30 -29.33 -11.08
C GLY A 329 -9.99 -27.97 -11.24
N PRO A 330 -10.98 -27.85 -12.15
CA PRO A 330 -11.68 -26.58 -12.40
C PRO A 330 -12.36 -25.94 -11.20
N ALA A 331 -12.74 -26.73 -10.19
CA ALA A 331 -13.36 -26.18 -8.99
C ALA A 331 -12.40 -25.33 -8.15
N ALA A 332 -11.08 -25.49 -8.30
CA ALA A 332 -10.09 -24.66 -7.60
C ALA A 332 -9.88 -23.26 -8.22
N ASN A 333 -10.43 -22.98 -9.41
CA ASN A 333 -10.05 -21.83 -10.23
C ASN A 333 -10.02 -20.50 -9.45
N LEU A 334 -11.06 -20.17 -8.69
CA LEU A 334 -11.17 -18.90 -7.97
C LEU A 334 -10.03 -18.70 -6.96
N ASN A 335 -9.76 -19.71 -6.14
CA ASN A 335 -8.72 -19.64 -5.12
C ASN A 335 -7.32 -19.74 -5.75
N ALA A 336 -7.12 -20.69 -6.66
CA ALA A 336 -5.82 -20.92 -7.30
C ALA A 336 -5.37 -19.72 -8.14
N SER A 337 -6.27 -19.09 -8.91
CA SER A 337 -5.96 -17.89 -9.71
C SER A 337 -5.58 -16.71 -8.82
N LYS A 338 -6.30 -16.48 -7.71
CA LYS A 338 -5.94 -15.46 -6.71
C LYS A 338 -4.54 -15.69 -6.13
N TRP A 339 -4.23 -16.95 -5.78
CA TRP A 339 -2.95 -17.30 -5.19
C TRP A 339 -1.79 -17.19 -6.19
N PHE A 340 -1.97 -17.61 -7.44
CA PHE A 340 -0.99 -17.41 -8.51
C PHE A 340 -0.72 -15.92 -8.77
N ARG A 341 -1.76 -15.09 -8.81
CA ARG A 341 -1.61 -13.63 -8.98
C ARG A 341 -0.75 -13.03 -7.87
N THR A 342 -1.08 -13.34 -6.62
CA THR A 342 -0.31 -12.85 -5.47
C THR A 342 1.12 -13.40 -5.47
N ALA A 343 1.32 -14.67 -5.84
CA ALA A 343 2.65 -15.24 -6.01
C ALA A 343 3.47 -14.49 -7.06
N ALA A 344 2.84 -14.09 -8.17
CA ALA A 344 3.50 -13.34 -9.25
C ALA A 344 3.93 -11.93 -8.81
N GLU A 345 3.10 -11.24 -8.01
CA GLU A 345 3.43 -9.93 -7.42
C GLU A 345 4.59 -10.00 -6.43
N LEU A 346 4.71 -11.13 -5.71
CA LEU A 346 5.76 -11.33 -4.72
C LEU A 346 7.09 -11.79 -5.33
N ALA A 347 7.06 -12.55 -6.42
CA ALA A 347 8.23 -13.12 -7.06
C ALA A 347 9.18 -12.04 -7.61
N THR A 348 10.38 -11.97 -7.04
CA THR A 348 11.43 -11.03 -7.42
C THR A 348 12.54 -11.68 -8.25
N ASP A 349 12.77 -12.98 -8.12
CA ASP A 349 13.78 -13.68 -8.92
C ASP A 349 13.18 -14.28 -10.21
N PRO A 350 13.92 -14.27 -11.33
CA PRO A 350 13.40 -14.71 -12.63
C PRO A 350 12.92 -16.17 -12.65
N VAL A 351 13.52 -17.06 -11.85
CA VAL A 351 13.18 -18.49 -11.85
C VAL A 351 11.83 -18.71 -11.19
N THR A 352 11.59 -18.07 -10.05
CA THR A 352 10.29 -18.09 -9.38
C THR A 352 9.23 -17.43 -10.24
N GLN A 353 9.51 -16.28 -10.85
CA GLN A 353 8.57 -15.62 -11.76
C GLN A 353 8.16 -16.52 -12.93
N GLN A 354 9.12 -17.17 -13.58
CA GLN A 354 8.83 -18.07 -14.68
C GLN A 354 8.01 -19.27 -14.24
N THR A 355 8.33 -19.86 -13.08
CA THR A 355 7.61 -21.01 -12.54
C THR A 355 6.15 -20.66 -12.21
N VAL A 356 5.93 -19.51 -11.57
CA VAL A 356 4.57 -19.00 -11.28
C VAL A 356 3.79 -18.77 -12.56
N ARG A 357 4.40 -18.14 -13.58
CA ARG A 357 3.77 -17.91 -14.87
C ARG A 357 3.38 -19.24 -15.53
N THR A 358 4.30 -20.19 -15.65
CA THR A 358 4.03 -21.50 -16.26
C THR A 358 2.88 -22.23 -15.57
N ASN A 359 2.83 -22.26 -14.24
CA ASN A 359 1.76 -22.94 -13.52
C ASN A 359 0.41 -22.23 -13.68
N ARG A 360 0.41 -20.89 -13.65
CA ARG A 360 -0.78 -20.06 -13.89
C ARG A 360 -1.34 -20.28 -15.30
N ASP A 361 -0.47 -20.25 -16.31
CA ASP A 361 -0.84 -20.46 -17.71
C ASP A 361 -1.40 -21.88 -17.90
N GLY A 362 -0.82 -22.88 -17.21
CA GLY A 362 -1.34 -24.25 -17.18
C GLY A 362 -2.76 -24.36 -16.60
N LEU A 363 -3.06 -23.66 -15.49
CA LEU A 363 -4.43 -23.58 -14.95
C LEU A 363 -5.38 -22.97 -15.98
N ARG A 364 -4.95 -21.90 -16.64
CA ARG A 364 -5.74 -21.19 -17.63
C ARG A 364 -6.06 -22.01 -18.88
N ASP A 365 -5.08 -22.72 -19.41
CA ASP A 365 -5.25 -23.66 -20.52
C ASP A 365 -6.24 -24.78 -20.14
N MET A 366 -6.14 -25.27 -18.91
CA MET A 366 -7.10 -26.23 -18.38
C MET A 366 -8.52 -25.64 -18.32
N MET A 367 -8.70 -24.40 -17.87
CA MET A 367 -10.02 -23.74 -17.79
C MET A 367 -10.63 -23.50 -19.15
N THR A 368 -9.82 -23.03 -20.10
CA THR A 368 -10.23 -22.87 -21.50
C THR A 368 -10.73 -24.19 -22.07
N THR A 369 -9.98 -25.28 -21.83
CA THR A 369 -10.36 -26.63 -22.29
C THR A 369 -11.69 -27.10 -21.66
N PHE A 370 -11.88 -26.90 -20.36
CA PHE A 370 -13.11 -27.28 -19.66
C PHE A 370 -14.32 -26.46 -20.13
N ASN A 371 -14.17 -25.16 -20.35
CA ASN A 371 -15.23 -24.29 -20.86
C ASN A 371 -15.65 -24.69 -22.29
N GLN A 372 -14.70 -25.08 -23.14
CA GLN A 372 -14.99 -25.63 -24.46
C GLN A 372 -15.80 -26.94 -24.37
N ILE A 373 -15.41 -27.85 -23.47
CA ILE A 373 -16.15 -29.10 -23.24
C ILE A 373 -17.58 -28.81 -22.77
N ARG A 374 -17.75 -27.90 -21.80
CA ARG A 374 -19.07 -27.49 -21.28
C ARG A 374 -19.94 -26.92 -22.40
N THR A 375 -19.41 -26.00 -23.18
CA THR A 375 -20.09 -25.38 -24.32
C THR A 375 -20.55 -26.41 -25.34
N GLN A 376 -19.70 -27.40 -25.67
CA GLN A 376 -20.07 -28.49 -26.59
C GLN A 376 -21.17 -29.39 -26.01
N VAL A 377 -21.11 -29.68 -24.71
CA VAL A 377 -22.15 -30.45 -24.01
C VAL A 377 -23.48 -29.70 -24.06
N ASP A 378 -23.50 -28.41 -23.76
CA ASP A 378 -24.69 -27.57 -23.76
C ASP A 378 -25.31 -27.48 -25.15
N GLN A 379 -24.50 -27.31 -26.21
CA GLN A 379 -24.96 -27.34 -27.60
C GLN A 379 -25.60 -28.68 -27.98
N LEU A 380 -25.00 -29.81 -27.55
CA LEU A 380 -25.56 -31.13 -27.78
C LEU A 380 -26.87 -31.36 -27.02
N VAL A 381 -26.97 -30.87 -25.79
CA VAL A 381 -28.19 -30.93 -24.97
C VAL A 381 -29.30 -30.09 -25.60
N ALA A 382 -29.00 -28.85 -26.00
CA ALA A 382 -29.93 -27.95 -26.69
C ALA A 382 -30.44 -28.53 -28.02
N ALA A 383 -29.59 -29.27 -28.74
CA ALA A 383 -29.96 -30.00 -29.95
C ALA A 383 -30.74 -31.31 -29.70
N GLY A 384 -31.07 -31.65 -28.46
CA GLY A 384 -31.75 -32.89 -28.07
C GLY A 384 -30.88 -34.14 -28.18
N ARG A 385 -29.56 -34.00 -28.32
CA ARG A 385 -28.58 -35.09 -28.53
C ARG A 385 -27.89 -35.52 -27.23
N ILE A 386 -28.66 -35.71 -26.17
CA ILE A 386 -28.17 -36.07 -24.82
C ILE A 386 -27.27 -37.32 -24.83
N GLY A 387 -27.56 -38.31 -25.68
CA GLY A 387 -26.73 -39.50 -25.83
C GLY A 387 -25.30 -39.19 -26.30
N LEU A 388 -25.14 -38.24 -27.23
CA LEU A 388 -23.83 -37.81 -27.72
C LEU A 388 -23.08 -36.99 -26.67
N ALA A 389 -23.78 -36.09 -25.95
CA ALA A 389 -23.20 -35.33 -24.84
C ALA A 389 -22.62 -36.26 -23.77
N ARG A 390 -23.37 -37.32 -23.42
CA ARG A 390 -22.89 -38.35 -22.49
C ARG A 390 -21.69 -39.12 -23.03
N THR A 391 -21.69 -39.50 -24.31
CA THR A 391 -20.53 -40.18 -24.92
C THR A 391 -19.29 -39.30 -24.93
N LEU A 392 -19.45 -37.99 -25.21
CA LEU A 392 -18.37 -37.00 -25.14
C LEU A 392 -17.77 -36.96 -23.73
N LEU A 393 -18.59 -36.74 -22.71
CA LEU A 393 -18.14 -36.69 -21.31
C LEU A 393 -17.48 -38.01 -20.84
N LEU A 394 -18.01 -39.17 -21.24
CA LEU A 394 -17.38 -40.46 -20.92
C LEU A 394 -16.05 -40.69 -21.66
N ASN A 395 -15.85 -40.10 -22.83
CA ASN A 395 -14.56 -40.12 -23.53
C ASN A 395 -13.56 -39.22 -22.82
N VAL A 396 -13.96 -37.99 -22.49
CA VAL A 396 -13.15 -37.05 -21.72
C VAL A 396 -12.74 -37.66 -20.38
N LYS A 397 -13.69 -38.25 -19.63
CA LYS A 397 -13.42 -38.96 -18.36
C LYS A 397 -12.37 -40.06 -18.53
N ARG A 398 -12.44 -40.85 -19.60
CA ARG A 398 -11.46 -41.91 -19.88
C ARG A 398 -10.09 -41.35 -20.22
N GLN A 399 -10.02 -40.21 -20.90
CA GLN A 399 -8.76 -39.53 -21.23
C GLN A 399 -8.12 -38.93 -19.98
N LEU A 400 -8.90 -38.38 -19.05
CA LEU A 400 -8.40 -37.85 -17.78
C LEU A 400 -7.86 -38.92 -16.84
N ALA A 401 -8.25 -40.18 -17.00
CA ALA A 401 -7.74 -41.33 -16.22
C ALA A 401 -7.79 -41.16 -14.69
N GLY A 402 -8.74 -40.37 -14.17
CA GLY A 402 -8.83 -40.06 -12.73
C GLY A 402 -7.97 -38.88 -12.28
N GLY A 403 -7.37 -38.14 -13.22
CA GLY A 403 -6.66 -36.88 -12.98
C GLY A 403 -7.59 -35.68 -12.72
N PRO A 404 -7.01 -34.47 -12.63
CA PRO A 404 -7.71 -33.25 -12.26
C PRO A 404 -8.96 -32.99 -13.11
N GLY A 405 -10.06 -32.63 -12.45
CA GLY A 405 -11.34 -32.32 -13.10
C GLY A 405 -12.23 -33.52 -13.46
N THR A 406 -11.84 -34.74 -13.09
CA THR A 406 -12.72 -35.92 -13.20
C THR A 406 -14.06 -35.74 -12.47
N ASP A 407 -14.04 -35.10 -11.29
CA ASP A 407 -15.25 -34.83 -10.49
C ASP A 407 -16.20 -33.82 -11.15
N GLU A 408 -15.64 -32.85 -11.88
CA GLU A 408 -16.43 -31.89 -12.66
C GLU A 408 -17.14 -32.60 -13.83
N ILE A 409 -16.42 -33.48 -14.54
CA ILE A 409 -17.03 -34.33 -15.57
C ILE A 409 -18.11 -35.24 -14.98
N ASP A 410 -17.92 -35.75 -13.76
CA ASP A 410 -18.93 -36.55 -13.07
C ASP A 410 -20.16 -35.75 -12.67
N ARG A 411 -19.99 -34.49 -12.26
CA ARG A 411 -21.11 -33.56 -12.04
C ARG A 411 -21.87 -33.27 -13.33
N MET A 412 -21.17 -33.00 -14.44
CA MET A 412 -21.81 -32.84 -15.76
C MET A 412 -22.53 -34.11 -16.20
N LEU A 413 -21.97 -35.30 -15.95
CA LEU A 413 -22.63 -36.56 -16.24
C LEU A 413 -23.91 -36.74 -15.40
N ALA A 414 -23.87 -36.39 -14.12
CA ALA A 414 -25.02 -36.47 -13.22
C ALA A 414 -26.14 -35.49 -13.60
N SER A 415 -25.80 -34.26 -14.05
CA SER A 415 -26.80 -33.28 -14.49
C SER A 415 -27.59 -33.77 -15.72
N LEU A 416 -26.92 -34.48 -16.65
CA LEU A 416 -27.56 -35.10 -17.80
C LEU A 416 -28.59 -36.19 -17.43
N HIS A 417 -28.48 -36.83 -16.26
CA HIS A 417 -29.46 -37.82 -15.79
C HIS A 417 -30.74 -37.16 -15.24
N GLY A 418 -30.65 -35.93 -14.72
CA GLY A 418 -31.77 -35.18 -14.17
C GLY A 418 -32.73 -34.62 -15.22
N SER A 419 -32.26 -34.34 -16.44
CA SER A 419 -33.04 -33.70 -17.52
C SER A 419 -34.08 -34.61 -18.20
N ARG A 420 -34.50 -35.71 -17.56
CA ARG A 420 -35.33 -36.76 -18.17
C ARG A 420 -36.81 -36.65 -17.82
N THR A 421 -37.41 -35.46 -17.88
CA THR A 421 -38.87 -35.28 -17.86
C THR A 421 -39.27 -34.01 -18.59
N GLY A 422 -39.68 -34.15 -19.86
CA GLY A 422 -40.20 -33.05 -20.66
C GLY A 422 -40.79 -33.60 -21.95
N THR A 423 -42.03 -34.06 -21.87
CA THR A 423 -42.83 -34.56 -22.98
C THR A 423 -43.11 -33.41 -23.95
N TYR A 424 -42.34 -33.27 -25.02
CA TYR A 424 -42.79 -32.56 -26.22
C TYR A 424 -42.60 -33.41 -27.46
N GLY A 425 -43.72 -33.61 -28.14
CA GLY A 425 -43.88 -34.55 -29.23
C GLY A 425 -43.39 -34.04 -30.58
N THR A 426 -43.38 -35.02 -31.49
CA THR A 426 -43.39 -34.92 -32.96
C THR A 426 -42.10 -34.53 -33.69
N ARG A 427 -41.46 -35.58 -34.23
CA ARG A 427 -40.68 -35.66 -35.50
C ARG A 427 -41.28 -34.79 -36.63
N PRO A 428 -40.50 -34.35 -37.66
CA PRO A 428 -39.59 -35.18 -38.50
C PRO A 428 -38.28 -34.42 -38.91
N ARG A 429 -37.34 -34.81 -39.78
CA ARG A 429 -37.17 -35.84 -40.82
C ARG A 429 -35.65 -35.97 -41.13
N ARG A 430 -35.23 -37.14 -41.61
CA ARG A 430 -33.85 -37.50 -42.04
C ARG A 430 -33.26 -36.59 -43.12
N GLY A 431 -31.96 -36.28 -43.00
CA GLY A 431 -31.09 -35.94 -44.12
C GLY A 431 -29.75 -35.34 -43.69
N ARG A 432 -28.64 -36.03 -44.02
CA ARG A 432 -27.21 -35.64 -43.91
C ARG A 432 -26.53 -35.84 -42.54
N ALA A 433 -26.11 -37.09 -42.30
CA ALA A 433 -25.32 -37.53 -41.15
C ALA A 433 -23.86 -37.89 -41.50
N LEU A 434 -23.27 -37.33 -42.57
CA LEU A 434 -21.89 -37.68 -42.97
C LEU A 434 -20.86 -36.56 -42.86
N ALA A 435 -21.25 -35.31 -42.56
CA ALA A 435 -20.31 -34.20 -42.45
C ALA A 435 -19.72 -34.01 -41.02
N TRP A 436 -20.38 -34.52 -39.98
CA TRP A 436 -20.02 -34.22 -38.59
C TRP A 436 -19.02 -35.20 -37.95
N VAL A 437 -18.89 -36.40 -38.49
CA VAL A 437 -17.95 -37.41 -37.97
C VAL A 437 -16.50 -37.08 -38.36
N LEU A 438 -16.29 -36.38 -39.47
CA LEU A 438 -14.96 -35.93 -39.91
C LEU A 438 -14.49 -34.68 -39.15
N LEU A 439 -15.38 -33.75 -38.81
CA LEU A 439 -15.04 -32.57 -38.02
C LEU A 439 -14.63 -32.93 -36.58
N ALA A 440 -15.32 -33.90 -35.98
CA ALA A 440 -15.01 -34.38 -34.62
C ALA A 440 -13.67 -35.13 -34.53
N LEU A 441 -13.18 -35.74 -35.61
CA LEU A 441 -11.88 -36.43 -35.63
C LEU A 441 -10.71 -35.47 -35.91
N VAL A 442 -10.93 -34.40 -36.67
CA VAL A 442 -9.91 -33.38 -36.96
C VAL A 442 -9.66 -32.49 -35.74
N VAL A 443 -10.71 -32.12 -34.99
CA VAL A 443 -10.57 -31.33 -33.75
C VAL A 443 -9.96 -32.17 -32.61
N LEU A 444 -10.27 -33.46 -32.53
CA LEU A 444 -9.71 -34.37 -31.52
C LEU A 444 -8.23 -34.71 -31.78
N GLY A 445 -7.80 -34.72 -33.05
CA GLY A 445 -6.38 -34.89 -33.41
C GLY A 445 -5.53 -33.66 -33.11
N PHE A 446 -6.10 -32.45 -33.25
CA PHE A 446 -5.42 -31.20 -32.94
C PHE A 446 -5.19 -31.00 -31.43
N LEU A 447 -6.14 -31.45 -30.60
CA LEU A 447 -6.02 -31.41 -29.13
C LEU A 447 -4.89 -32.31 -28.60
N VAL A 448 -4.64 -33.47 -29.23
CA VAL A 448 -3.61 -34.43 -28.79
C VAL A 448 -2.20 -33.97 -29.19
N ALA A 449 -2.06 -33.21 -30.27
CA ALA A 449 -0.75 -32.73 -30.75
C ALA A 449 -0.19 -31.55 -29.92
N LYS A 450 -1.05 -30.70 -29.34
CA LYS A 450 -0.63 -29.55 -28.51
C LYS A 450 -0.18 -29.96 -27.10
N ILE A 451 -0.79 -30.98 -26.51
CA ILE A 451 -0.45 -31.45 -25.14
C ILE A 451 0.90 -32.20 -25.13
N ALA A 452 1.37 -32.72 -26.27
CA ALA A 452 2.60 -33.50 -26.36
C ALA A 452 3.83 -32.71 -26.88
N GLY A 453 3.67 -31.46 -27.31
CA GLY A 453 4.71 -30.70 -28.04
C GLY A 453 5.35 -29.52 -27.30
N ALA A 454 5.07 -29.30 -26.00
CA ALA A 454 5.51 -28.10 -25.28
C ALA A 454 6.96 -28.14 -24.73
N PHE A 455 7.86 -28.88 -25.39
CA PHE A 455 9.30 -28.88 -25.07
C PHE A 455 10.10 -28.79 -26.38
N ASP A 456 10.28 -27.55 -26.82
CA ASP A 456 11.36 -27.03 -27.68
C ASP A 456 10.79 -25.85 -28.46
N ASP A 457 11.06 -24.61 -28.01
CA ASP A 457 11.49 -23.57 -28.95
C ASP A 457 12.21 -22.43 -28.23
N ASP A 458 13.40 -22.13 -28.73
CA ASP A 458 14.21 -20.97 -28.42
C ASP A 458 13.66 -19.77 -29.19
N GLY A 459 13.38 -18.64 -28.52
CA GLY A 459 12.96 -17.43 -29.23
C GLY A 459 12.96 -16.20 -28.36
N GLY A 460 14.08 -15.46 -28.37
CA GLY A 460 14.15 -14.11 -27.82
C GLY A 460 13.30 -13.12 -28.63
N GLY A 461 12.95 -12.00 -28.00
CA GLY A 461 12.27 -10.89 -28.65
C GLY A 461 11.61 -9.97 -27.64
N ASP A 462 12.42 -9.12 -27.04
CA ASP A 462 12.01 -7.89 -26.37
C ASP A 462 11.62 -6.90 -27.47
N ASP A 463 10.34 -6.93 -27.87
CA ASP A 463 9.66 -5.89 -28.65
C ASP A 463 8.18 -5.92 -28.22
N SER A 464 7.65 -4.76 -27.82
CA SER A 464 6.27 -4.58 -27.36
C SER A 464 5.28 -5.19 -28.37
N TYR A 465 4.53 -6.22 -27.97
CA TYR A 465 3.53 -6.86 -28.82
C TYR A 465 2.49 -5.81 -29.28
N ARG A 466 2.46 -5.52 -30.58
CA ARG A 466 1.40 -4.75 -31.23
C ARG A 466 0.80 -5.55 -32.39
N PRO A 467 -0.53 -5.74 -32.46
CA PRO A 467 -1.15 -6.48 -33.55
C PRO A 467 -0.93 -5.75 -34.88
N GLN A 468 -0.49 -6.47 -35.90
CA GLN A 468 -0.23 -5.95 -37.26
C GLN A 468 -1.52 -5.92 -38.12
N GLY A 469 -2.66 -5.61 -37.49
CA GLY A 469 -4.00 -5.67 -38.07
C GLY A 469 -4.73 -7.02 -37.90
N GLY A 470 -6.04 -7.03 -38.18
CA GLY A 470 -6.91 -8.20 -38.03
C GLY A 470 -8.08 -7.92 -37.08
N THR A 471 -8.57 -8.95 -36.40
CA THR A 471 -9.61 -8.82 -35.37
C THR A 471 -9.00 -9.21 -34.02
N VAL A 472 -9.17 -8.36 -33.01
CA VAL A 472 -8.68 -8.60 -31.63
C VAL A 472 -9.85 -8.76 -30.68
N VAL A 473 -9.67 -9.59 -29.65
CA VAL A 473 -10.63 -9.79 -28.57
C VAL A 473 -10.38 -8.74 -27.50
N ILE A 474 -11.36 -7.87 -27.26
CA ILE A 474 -11.24 -6.73 -26.34
C ILE A 474 -12.26 -6.77 -25.20
N SER A 475 -13.19 -7.73 -25.21
CA SER A 475 -14.23 -7.87 -24.19
C SER A 475 -14.63 -9.35 -23.99
N ALA A 476 -13.67 -10.19 -23.63
CA ALA A 476 -13.86 -11.57 -23.20
C ALA A 476 -14.46 -11.69 -21.78
N GLU A 477 -14.76 -12.93 -21.39
CA GLU A 477 -15.37 -13.25 -20.08
C GLU A 477 -14.40 -12.95 -18.92
N ASN A 478 -13.09 -13.17 -19.14
CA ASN A 478 -12.02 -12.77 -18.24
C ASN A 478 -11.10 -11.77 -18.97
N VAL A 479 -10.56 -10.81 -18.23
CA VAL A 479 -9.70 -9.75 -18.79
C VAL A 479 -8.48 -10.34 -19.47
N GLU A 480 -7.96 -11.41 -18.91
CA GLU A 480 -6.74 -12.01 -19.42
C GLU A 480 -6.97 -12.64 -20.80
N ASP A 481 -8.21 -13.05 -21.13
CA ASP A 481 -8.62 -13.64 -22.42
C ASP A 481 -8.77 -12.61 -23.54
N ASN A 482 -8.52 -11.33 -23.23
CA ASN A 482 -8.37 -10.29 -24.23
C ASN A 482 -6.97 -10.31 -24.83
N ASP A 483 -6.86 -9.82 -26.06
CA ASP A 483 -5.57 -9.42 -26.61
C ASP A 483 -4.96 -8.29 -25.76
N PRO A 484 -3.62 -8.25 -25.56
CA PRO A 484 -2.97 -7.18 -24.81
C PRO A 484 -3.34 -5.77 -25.30
N PRO A 485 -3.31 -4.74 -24.42
CA PRO A 485 -3.43 -3.35 -24.84
C PRO A 485 -2.41 -3.00 -25.94
N GLY A 486 -2.78 -2.09 -26.84
CA GLY A 486 -1.97 -1.66 -27.99
C GLY A 486 -2.60 -1.96 -29.35
N GLY A 487 -3.83 -2.47 -29.39
CA GLY A 487 -4.59 -2.63 -30.65
C GLY A 487 -5.11 -1.29 -31.18
N CYS A 488 -4.83 -0.99 -32.45
CA CYS A 488 -5.20 0.26 -33.12
C CYS A 488 -6.47 0.09 -33.97
N ILE A 489 -7.57 0.72 -33.56
CA ILE A 489 -8.89 0.58 -34.16
C ILE A 489 -8.98 1.46 -35.40
N GLY A 490 -9.23 0.85 -36.58
CA GLY A 490 -9.20 1.56 -37.86
C GLY A 490 -10.15 2.74 -37.92
N SER A 491 -11.43 2.55 -37.60
CA SER A 491 -12.43 3.63 -37.61
C SER A 491 -13.33 3.60 -36.37
N LYS A 492 -13.92 4.76 -36.04
CA LYS A 492 -14.93 4.85 -34.97
C LYS A 492 -16.09 3.88 -35.12
N SER A 493 -16.47 3.54 -36.36
CA SER A 493 -17.57 2.58 -36.61
C SER A 493 -17.22 1.13 -36.29
N ASP A 494 -15.92 0.82 -36.20
CA ASP A 494 -15.41 -0.50 -35.82
C ASP A 494 -15.42 -0.67 -34.30
N TRP A 495 -15.45 0.44 -33.55
CA TRP A 495 -15.71 0.42 -32.12
C TRP A 495 -17.21 0.46 -31.82
N ARG A 496 -17.74 -0.59 -31.21
CA ARG A 496 -19.11 -0.61 -30.69
C ARG A 496 -19.14 -1.06 -29.24
N PRO A 497 -19.79 -0.31 -28.34
CA PRO A 497 -19.92 -0.70 -26.95
C PRO A 497 -20.53 -2.10 -26.81
N GLY A 498 -19.82 -3.00 -26.14
CA GLY A 498 -20.27 -4.37 -25.86
C GLY A 498 -19.96 -5.39 -26.94
N GLU A 499 -19.24 -5.03 -28.02
CA GLU A 499 -18.68 -6.02 -28.94
C GLU A 499 -17.45 -6.70 -28.31
N ARG A 500 -17.40 -8.04 -28.44
CA ARG A 500 -16.30 -8.86 -27.92
C ARG A 500 -15.01 -8.68 -28.71
N GLU A 501 -15.16 -8.47 -30.00
CA GLU A 501 -14.10 -8.44 -31.00
C GLU A 501 -14.19 -7.14 -31.78
N VAL A 502 -13.04 -6.53 -32.08
CA VAL A 502 -12.95 -5.30 -32.85
C VAL A 502 -11.86 -5.45 -33.92
N ASP A 503 -12.13 -4.91 -35.10
CA ASP A 503 -11.16 -4.86 -36.19
C ASP A 503 -10.10 -3.79 -35.91
N VAL A 504 -8.84 -4.21 -36.00
CA VAL A 504 -7.66 -3.36 -35.83
C VAL A 504 -6.84 -3.31 -37.11
N VAL A 505 -6.09 -2.23 -37.25
CA VAL A 505 -5.12 -1.98 -38.31
C VAL A 505 -3.72 -1.88 -37.71
N PRO A 506 -2.64 -2.01 -38.49
CA PRO A 506 -1.30 -1.66 -38.03
C PRO A 506 -1.26 -0.23 -37.47
N CYS A 507 -0.58 -0.02 -36.34
CA CYS A 507 -0.57 1.28 -35.67
C CYS A 507 0.24 2.36 -36.41
N ASP A 508 1.10 1.97 -37.37
CA ASP A 508 1.77 2.90 -38.30
C ASP A 508 0.84 3.37 -39.43
N GLU A 509 -0.34 2.77 -39.56
CA GLU A 509 -1.43 3.26 -40.42
C GLU A 509 -2.36 4.22 -39.65
N ALA A 510 -3.10 5.04 -40.40
CA ALA A 510 -4.08 5.95 -39.83
C ALA A 510 -5.21 5.15 -39.15
N HIS A 511 -5.41 5.38 -37.86
CA HIS A 511 -6.41 4.70 -37.04
C HIS A 511 -7.18 5.70 -36.16
N TRP A 512 -8.38 5.34 -35.69
CA TRP A 512 -9.22 6.25 -34.90
C TRP A 512 -8.82 6.30 -33.42
N GLY A 513 -8.45 5.16 -32.83
CA GLY A 513 -8.09 5.09 -31.42
C GLY A 513 -7.35 3.81 -31.05
N GLU A 514 -6.75 3.80 -29.86
CA GLU A 514 -5.92 2.70 -29.37
C GLU A 514 -6.50 2.11 -28.07
N VAL A 515 -6.51 0.78 -27.93
CA VAL A 515 -6.85 0.11 -26.67
C VAL A 515 -5.71 0.32 -25.68
N VAL A 516 -5.93 1.09 -24.61
CA VAL A 516 -4.87 1.51 -23.68
C VAL A 516 -4.87 0.75 -22.37
N ALA A 517 -6.01 0.20 -21.94
CA ALA A 517 -6.11 -0.55 -20.69
C ALA A 517 -7.35 -1.43 -20.62
N TYR A 518 -7.27 -2.43 -19.74
CA TYR A 518 -8.43 -3.13 -19.21
C TYR A 518 -8.45 -2.95 -17.69
N GLU A 519 -9.42 -2.19 -17.19
CA GLU A 519 -9.42 -1.79 -15.78
C GLU A 519 -10.50 -2.52 -14.99
N PRO A 520 -10.17 -3.11 -13.82
CA PRO A 520 -11.17 -3.71 -12.95
C PRO A 520 -12.08 -2.62 -12.36
N LEU A 521 -13.38 -2.92 -12.34
CA LEU A 521 -14.41 -2.08 -11.77
C LEU A 521 -14.58 -2.36 -10.27
N ALA A 522 -14.55 -3.62 -9.85
CA ALA A 522 -14.59 -3.97 -8.43
C ALA A 522 -13.31 -3.49 -7.71
N ASP A 523 -13.49 -2.96 -6.49
CA ASP A 523 -12.42 -2.45 -5.65
C ASP A 523 -12.53 -3.05 -4.23
N THR A 524 -11.40 -3.49 -3.67
CA THR A 524 -11.38 -4.07 -2.33
C THR A 524 -11.19 -3.02 -1.22
N ALA A 525 -10.78 -1.80 -1.56
CA ALA A 525 -10.53 -0.73 -0.62
C ALA A 525 -11.79 0.02 -0.20
N SER A 526 -12.80 0.15 -1.08
CA SER A 526 -14.10 0.75 -0.76
C SER A 526 -15.17 -0.30 -0.51
N ARG A 527 -15.96 -0.13 0.55
CA ARG A 527 -17.13 -0.98 0.83
C ARG A 527 -18.27 -0.80 -0.17
N TYR A 528 -18.23 0.25 -1.00
CA TYR A 528 -19.27 0.55 -1.97
C TYR A 528 -18.98 -0.07 -3.34
N LEU A 529 -17.71 -0.31 -3.66
CA LEU A 529 -17.25 -0.89 -4.91
C LEU A 529 -17.08 -2.41 -4.80
N THR A 530 -18.06 -3.08 -4.20
CA THR A 530 -18.06 -4.56 -4.10
C THR A 530 -18.28 -5.20 -5.48
N GLY A 531 -17.92 -6.48 -5.64
CA GLY A 531 -18.26 -7.28 -6.85
C GLY A 531 -19.77 -7.49 -7.11
N LYS A 532 -20.66 -6.76 -6.44
CA LYS A 532 -22.09 -6.74 -6.73
C LYS A 532 -22.40 -5.61 -7.70
N TYR A 533 -23.35 -5.86 -8.61
CA TYR A 533 -23.77 -4.85 -9.58
C TYR A 533 -24.28 -3.57 -8.90
N PRO A 534 -23.64 -2.40 -9.12
CA PRO A 534 -23.99 -1.15 -8.45
C PRO A 534 -25.16 -0.41 -9.13
N GLY A 535 -25.75 -1.00 -10.17
CA GLY A 535 -26.74 -0.36 -11.05
C GLY A 535 -26.09 0.30 -12.27
N ALA A 536 -26.86 0.47 -13.34
CA ALA A 536 -26.34 0.88 -14.65
C ALA A 536 -25.64 2.25 -14.63
N GLU A 537 -26.17 3.22 -13.88
CA GLU A 537 -25.56 4.55 -13.79
C GLU A 537 -24.21 4.49 -13.07
N GLN A 538 -24.12 3.77 -11.96
CA GLN A 538 -22.86 3.62 -11.22
C GLN A 538 -21.84 2.78 -11.98
N ALA A 539 -22.25 1.70 -12.65
CA ALA A 539 -21.37 0.91 -13.49
C ALA A 539 -20.76 1.75 -14.63
N THR A 540 -21.56 2.63 -15.23
CA THR A 540 -21.10 3.57 -16.27
C THR A 540 -20.13 4.61 -15.70
N ALA A 541 -20.45 5.22 -14.55
CA ALA A 541 -19.59 6.19 -13.88
C ALA A 541 -18.24 5.56 -13.48
N LEU A 542 -18.26 4.31 -13.02
CA LEU A 542 -17.08 3.57 -12.59
C LEU A 542 -16.18 3.19 -13.76
N ALA A 543 -16.76 2.72 -14.87
CA ALA A 543 -16.02 2.46 -16.11
C ALA A 543 -15.33 3.74 -16.62
N ARG A 544 -16.06 4.86 -16.62
CA ARG A 544 -15.50 6.16 -16.96
C ARG A 544 -14.33 6.52 -16.05
N PHE A 545 -14.54 6.46 -14.73
CA PHE A 545 -13.51 6.82 -13.76
C PHE A 545 -12.22 6.03 -13.95
N ARG A 546 -12.33 4.71 -14.07
CA ARG A 546 -11.19 3.82 -14.27
C ARG A 546 -10.46 4.11 -15.57
N CYS A 547 -11.19 4.36 -16.65
CA CYS A 547 -10.58 4.70 -17.93
C CYS A 547 -9.96 6.10 -17.98
N GLU A 548 -10.52 7.08 -17.27
CA GLU A 548 -9.91 8.42 -17.13
C GLU A 548 -8.63 8.33 -16.30
N LEU A 549 -8.59 7.47 -15.27
CA LEU A 549 -7.35 7.16 -14.55
C LEU A 549 -6.32 6.48 -15.45
N ALA A 550 -6.73 5.48 -16.24
CA ALA A 550 -5.84 4.82 -17.20
C ALA A 550 -5.24 5.83 -18.19
N LEU A 551 -6.06 6.76 -18.69
CA LEU A 551 -5.61 7.85 -19.56
C LEU A 551 -4.63 8.79 -18.85
N ALA A 552 -4.90 9.16 -17.59
CA ALA A 552 -4.03 10.02 -16.80
C ALA A 552 -2.65 9.39 -16.52
N ARG A 553 -2.58 8.05 -16.36
CA ARG A 553 -1.33 7.30 -16.15
C ARG A 553 -0.37 7.38 -17.34
N LEU A 554 -0.86 7.68 -18.54
CA LEU A 554 -0.05 7.90 -19.74
C LEU A 554 0.70 9.24 -19.73
N GLY A 555 0.40 10.13 -18.76
CA GLY A 555 1.10 11.38 -18.56
C GLY A 555 1.10 12.28 -19.81
N PRO A 556 2.27 12.75 -20.30
CA PRO A 556 2.34 13.63 -21.47
C PRO A 556 1.71 13.05 -22.74
N GLU A 557 1.73 11.74 -22.92
CA GLU A 557 1.22 11.06 -24.12
C GLU A 557 -0.31 10.98 -24.12
N GLY A 558 -0.93 10.93 -22.94
CA GLY A 558 -2.39 11.04 -22.79
C GLY A 558 -2.93 12.45 -23.02
N LYS A 559 -2.06 13.47 -23.14
CA LYS A 559 -2.49 14.87 -23.10
C LYS A 559 -3.26 15.27 -24.36
N GLY A 560 -4.53 15.62 -24.18
CA GLY A 560 -5.41 16.09 -25.24
C GLY A 560 -6.18 14.96 -25.93
N LEU A 561 -5.93 13.71 -25.55
CA LEU A 561 -6.77 12.58 -25.89
C LEU A 561 -8.00 12.53 -24.98
N LYS A 562 -9.00 11.78 -25.42
CA LYS A 562 -10.19 11.41 -24.67
C LYS A 562 -10.27 9.90 -24.62
N VAL A 563 -10.86 9.37 -23.55
CA VAL A 563 -11.12 7.93 -23.44
C VAL A 563 -12.59 7.61 -23.74
N THR A 564 -12.82 6.53 -24.49
CA THR A 564 -14.11 5.84 -24.57
C THR A 564 -13.98 4.46 -23.95
N PHE A 565 -15.11 3.87 -23.56
CA PHE A 565 -15.06 2.66 -22.74
C PHE A 565 -16.27 1.74 -22.93
N THR A 566 -16.10 0.48 -22.57
CA THR A 566 -17.20 -0.50 -22.46
C THR A 566 -17.78 -0.50 -21.05
N VAL A 567 -19.06 -0.81 -20.93
CA VAL A 567 -19.71 -1.03 -19.63
C VAL A 567 -20.21 -2.47 -19.60
N PRO A 568 -19.72 -3.32 -18.68
CA PRO A 568 -20.17 -4.70 -18.59
C PRO A 568 -21.67 -4.73 -18.24
N PRO A 569 -22.48 -5.56 -18.91
CA PRO A 569 -23.92 -5.68 -18.62
C PRO A 569 -24.13 -6.25 -17.22
N GLU A 570 -25.30 -6.03 -16.61
CA GLU A 570 -25.65 -6.56 -15.28
C GLU A 570 -25.38 -8.08 -15.14
N THR A 571 -25.60 -8.85 -16.20
CA THR A 571 -25.37 -10.31 -16.22
C THR A 571 -23.89 -10.70 -16.12
N ALA A 572 -22.97 -9.76 -16.32
CA ALA A 572 -21.54 -9.96 -16.16
C ALA A 572 -21.06 -9.72 -14.73
N TRP A 573 -21.93 -9.27 -13.83
CA TRP A 573 -21.64 -9.08 -12.41
C TRP A 573 -22.19 -10.27 -11.62
N ASP A 574 -21.41 -10.81 -10.68
CA ASP A 574 -21.88 -11.94 -9.91
C ASP A 574 -22.83 -11.51 -8.77
N ALA A 575 -23.99 -12.16 -8.67
CA ALA A 575 -24.92 -12.00 -7.55
C ALA A 575 -24.41 -12.63 -6.23
N GLN A 576 -23.39 -13.50 -6.29
CA GLN A 576 -22.79 -14.25 -5.19
C GLN A 576 -21.29 -13.94 -4.93
N GLY A 577 -20.62 -13.11 -5.75
CA GLY A 577 -19.19 -12.74 -5.64
C GLY A 577 -18.34 -13.28 -6.81
N PRO A 578 -17.16 -12.73 -7.14
CA PRO A 578 -16.67 -12.56 -8.52
C PRO A 578 -16.33 -13.87 -9.24
N LEU A 579 -17.21 -14.34 -10.14
CA LEU A 579 -16.93 -15.41 -11.12
C LEU A 579 -16.44 -14.88 -12.48
N LEU A 580 -16.59 -13.57 -12.71
CA LEU A 580 -16.21 -12.87 -13.94
C LEU A 580 -15.31 -11.71 -13.57
N ASP A 581 -14.32 -11.38 -14.42
CA ASP A 581 -13.59 -10.14 -14.23
C ASP A 581 -14.58 -9.00 -14.52
N GLU A 582 -15.08 -8.31 -13.49
CA GLU A 582 -15.89 -7.12 -13.69
C GLU A 582 -14.94 -5.98 -14.13
N TYR A 583 -14.65 -5.87 -15.43
CA TYR A 583 -13.72 -4.88 -15.98
C TYR A 583 -14.34 -4.00 -17.07
N THR A 584 -13.65 -2.92 -17.42
CA THR A 584 -13.93 -2.06 -18.56
C THR A 584 -12.74 -2.02 -19.52
N THR A 585 -13.02 -1.91 -20.81
CA THR A 585 -12.01 -1.72 -21.86
C THR A 585 -11.90 -0.25 -22.17
N CYS A 586 -10.70 0.30 -22.09
CA CYS A 586 -10.43 1.72 -22.29
C CYS A 586 -9.76 1.97 -23.65
N VAL A 587 -10.33 2.85 -24.46
CA VAL A 587 -9.80 3.24 -25.77
C VAL A 587 -9.53 4.73 -25.81
N ALA A 588 -8.27 5.11 -26.02
CA ALA A 588 -7.87 6.50 -26.18
C ALA A 588 -8.01 6.96 -27.64
N HIS A 589 -8.54 8.14 -27.85
CA HIS A 589 -8.73 8.74 -29.18
C HIS A 589 -8.78 10.28 -29.11
N TRP A 590 -8.65 10.97 -30.24
CA TRP A 590 -8.79 12.43 -30.27
C TRP A 590 -10.25 12.87 -30.02
N PRO A 591 -10.50 13.98 -29.29
CA PRO A 591 -11.85 14.46 -28.98
C PRO A 591 -12.69 14.83 -30.21
N ASP A 592 -12.06 15.20 -31.33
CA ASP A 592 -12.68 15.55 -32.60
C ASP A 592 -12.83 14.34 -33.55
N ASP A 593 -12.57 13.12 -33.06
CA ASP A 593 -12.60 11.86 -33.80
C ASP A 593 -11.67 11.85 -35.03
N ARG A 594 -10.66 12.73 -35.10
CA ARG A 594 -9.65 12.65 -36.16
C ARG A 594 -8.79 11.41 -35.98
N TYR A 595 -8.26 10.92 -37.10
CA TYR A 595 -7.34 9.80 -37.12
C TYR A 595 -6.00 10.16 -36.44
N MET A 596 -5.50 9.23 -35.64
CA MET A 596 -4.15 9.15 -35.10
C MET A 596 -3.19 8.62 -36.17
N THR A 597 -1.94 9.05 -36.09
CA THR A 597 -0.84 8.64 -36.98
C THR A 597 0.27 7.95 -36.19
N GLU A 598 1.33 7.49 -36.85
CA GLU A 598 2.50 6.87 -36.20
C GLU A 598 3.09 7.75 -35.07
N ASP A 599 3.09 9.07 -35.26
CA ASP A 599 3.59 10.05 -34.27
C ASP A 599 2.64 10.26 -33.08
N ASP A 600 1.38 9.81 -33.17
CA ASP A 600 0.34 9.97 -32.15
C ASP A 600 0.15 8.71 -31.28
N GLN A 601 0.94 7.66 -31.51
CA GLN A 601 0.79 6.39 -30.80
C GLN A 601 0.99 6.54 -29.29
N VAL A 602 0.19 5.82 -28.53
CA VAL A 602 0.29 5.80 -27.07
C VAL A 602 1.37 4.80 -26.66
N GLY A 603 2.35 5.25 -25.87
CA GLY A 603 3.32 4.43 -25.19
C GLY A 603 2.68 3.77 -23.96
N LEU A 604 2.59 2.44 -24.00
CA LEU A 604 2.01 1.66 -22.89
C LEU A 604 3.05 1.30 -21.81
N ASP A 605 4.33 1.52 -22.10
CA ASP A 605 5.46 1.29 -21.18
C ASP A 605 5.80 2.53 -20.33
N VAL A 606 4.95 3.56 -20.33
CA VAL A 606 5.16 4.78 -19.56
C VAL A 606 5.02 4.49 -18.07
N PRO A 607 5.94 4.96 -17.20
CA PRO A 607 5.82 4.76 -15.76
C PRO A 607 4.49 5.30 -15.22
N VAL A 608 3.75 4.44 -14.50
CA VAL A 608 2.46 4.77 -13.88
C VAL A 608 2.61 6.02 -13.00
N THR A 609 1.95 7.11 -13.40
CA THR A 609 1.81 8.32 -12.58
C THR A 609 0.56 8.21 -11.71
N THR A 610 0.58 8.83 -10.53
CA THR A 610 -0.58 8.89 -9.62
C THR A 610 -1.43 10.13 -9.87
N GLU A 611 -1.63 10.49 -11.15
CA GLU A 611 -2.44 11.65 -11.50
C GLU A 611 -3.94 11.38 -11.25
N PRO A 612 -4.68 12.33 -10.68
CA PRO A 612 -6.11 12.19 -10.44
C PRO A 612 -6.91 12.24 -11.74
N ALA A 613 -8.02 11.50 -11.80
CA ALA A 613 -9.01 11.66 -12.85
C ALA A 613 -9.87 12.90 -12.59
N LEU A 614 -10.08 13.74 -13.61
CA LEU A 614 -10.98 14.88 -13.49
C LEU A 614 -12.42 14.44 -13.79
N MET A 615 -13.28 14.43 -12.77
CA MET A 615 -14.67 14.01 -12.91
C MET A 615 -15.65 15.04 -12.37
N GLY A 616 -16.84 15.13 -12.96
CA GLY A 616 -17.91 15.94 -12.40
C GLY A 616 -18.50 15.30 -11.13
N THR A 617 -19.14 16.09 -10.29
CA THR A 617 -20.01 15.60 -9.19
C THR A 617 -21.47 16.06 -9.37
N PHE A 618 -21.73 16.79 -10.45
CA PHE A 618 -22.95 17.53 -10.75
C PHE A 618 -23.26 17.57 -12.25
N GLY A 619 -23.18 16.42 -12.92
CA GLY A 619 -23.60 16.23 -14.30
C GLY A 619 -25.12 16.13 -14.45
N GLN A 620 -25.64 16.15 -15.68
CA GLN A 620 -27.08 15.99 -15.90
C GLN A 620 -27.60 14.62 -15.44
N ARG A 621 -26.76 13.59 -15.51
CA ARG A 621 -27.05 12.24 -15.03
C ARG A 621 -26.00 11.83 -14.01
N ILE A 622 -26.38 10.98 -13.06
CA ILE A 622 -25.45 10.43 -12.05
C ILE A 622 -24.32 9.64 -12.74
N ALA A 623 -24.61 8.98 -13.87
CA ALA A 623 -23.64 8.27 -14.68
C ALA A 623 -22.49 9.14 -15.22
N ASP A 624 -22.68 10.47 -15.28
CA ASP A 624 -21.68 11.41 -15.77
C ASP A 624 -20.76 11.91 -14.64
N ASN A 625 -21.01 11.50 -13.39
CA ASN A 625 -20.27 11.91 -12.20
C ASN A 625 -19.19 10.92 -11.77
N ALA A 626 -18.37 11.35 -10.81
CA ALA A 626 -17.53 10.49 -10.00
C ALA A 626 -18.38 9.39 -9.31
N PRO A 627 -17.99 8.11 -9.40
CA PRO A 627 -18.78 7.01 -8.86
C PRO A 627 -18.79 7.02 -7.32
N VAL A 628 -19.81 6.43 -6.71
CA VAL A 628 -19.83 6.16 -5.28
C VAL A 628 -18.68 5.20 -4.93
N GLY A 629 -17.99 5.47 -3.83
CA GLY A 629 -16.79 4.74 -3.41
C GLY A 629 -15.49 5.25 -4.04
N SER A 630 -15.54 6.36 -4.80
CA SER A 630 -14.35 7.11 -5.22
C SER A 630 -14.07 8.28 -4.29
N CYS A 631 -12.85 8.82 -4.38
CA CYS A 631 -12.33 9.69 -3.35
C CYS A 631 -11.87 11.06 -3.89
N VAL A 632 -12.31 12.13 -3.24
CA VAL A 632 -11.98 13.53 -3.57
C VAL A 632 -10.61 13.85 -2.97
N GLN A 633 -9.66 14.28 -3.81
CA GLN A 633 -8.27 14.45 -3.40
C GLN A 633 -8.11 15.52 -2.32
N THR A 634 -8.68 16.72 -2.50
CA THR A 634 -8.58 17.81 -1.52
C THR A 634 -9.92 18.51 -1.27
N LYS A 635 -10.07 19.12 -0.09
CA LYS A 635 -11.25 19.91 0.28
C LYS A 635 -11.57 21.05 -0.68
N LYS A 636 -10.53 21.67 -1.25
CA LYS A 636 -10.67 22.79 -2.17
C LYS A 636 -11.37 22.36 -3.46
N ASP A 637 -11.21 21.10 -3.84
CA ASP A 637 -11.76 20.56 -5.08
C ASP A 637 -13.28 20.46 -5.05
N LEU A 638 -13.89 20.26 -3.87
CA LEU A 638 -15.34 20.22 -3.70
C LEU A 638 -16.02 21.60 -3.74
N SER A 639 -15.28 22.69 -4.01
CA SER A 639 -15.89 24.01 -4.18
C SER A 639 -16.71 24.09 -5.47
N LEU A 640 -17.89 24.71 -5.40
CA LEU A 640 -18.98 24.72 -6.40
C LEU A 640 -18.66 25.35 -7.78
N GLU A 641 -17.39 25.66 -8.09
CA GLU A 641 -16.99 26.38 -9.31
C GLU A 641 -16.27 25.50 -10.34
N SER A 642 -15.96 24.24 -10.02
CA SER A 642 -15.18 23.34 -10.88
C SER A 642 -16.08 22.43 -11.75
N VAL A 643 -15.85 22.45 -13.07
CA VAL A 643 -16.55 21.56 -14.04
C VAL A 643 -16.04 20.11 -13.97
N GLY A 644 -14.88 19.90 -13.34
CA GLY A 644 -14.34 18.59 -12.99
C GLY A 644 -13.42 18.72 -11.79
N ILE A 645 -13.52 17.77 -10.86
CA ILE A 645 -12.75 17.72 -9.63
C ILE A 645 -11.76 16.55 -9.67
N PRO A 646 -10.56 16.70 -9.09
CA PRO A 646 -9.62 15.60 -8.88
C PRO A 646 -10.22 14.46 -8.05
N ILE A 647 -10.46 13.33 -8.70
CA ILE A 647 -10.87 12.06 -8.08
C ILE A 647 -9.72 11.07 -8.17
N VAL A 648 -9.43 10.41 -7.05
CA VAL A 648 -8.39 9.38 -6.93
C VAL A 648 -9.00 8.06 -6.44
N PRO A 649 -8.33 6.91 -6.69
CA PRO A 649 -8.62 5.68 -5.97
C PRO A 649 -8.51 5.91 -4.47
N CYS A 650 -9.33 5.23 -3.67
CA CYS A 650 -9.33 5.49 -2.23
C CYS A 650 -8.06 4.95 -1.54
N GLU A 651 -7.28 4.08 -2.16
CA GLU A 651 -5.94 3.69 -1.70
C GLU A 651 -4.94 4.86 -1.70
N GLU A 652 -5.16 5.85 -2.56
CA GLU A 652 -4.37 7.07 -2.60
C GLU A 652 -4.80 8.04 -1.49
N LEU A 653 -3.92 8.98 -1.17
CA LEU A 653 -4.19 10.00 -0.16
C LEU A 653 -5.30 10.94 -0.63
N HIS A 654 -6.41 11.00 0.12
CA HIS A 654 -7.61 11.77 -0.25
C HIS A 654 -8.28 12.41 0.96
N TRP A 655 -9.13 13.43 0.76
CA TRP A 655 -9.81 14.17 1.82
C TRP A 655 -11.19 13.61 2.18
N ALA A 656 -11.94 13.12 1.19
CA ALA A 656 -13.29 12.61 1.41
C ALA A 656 -13.63 11.46 0.46
N GLU A 657 -14.48 10.54 0.90
CA GLU A 657 -15.08 9.51 0.03
C GLU A 657 -16.52 9.92 -0.35
N ILE A 658 -16.87 9.74 -1.63
CA ILE A 658 -18.23 9.95 -2.13
C ILE A 658 -19.06 8.72 -1.77
N VAL A 659 -20.10 8.90 -0.96
CA VAL A 659 -20.85 7.77 -0.38
C VAL A 659 -22.25 7.58 -0.94
N ALA A 660 -22.84 8.60 -1.58
CA ALA A 660 -24.15 8.49 -2.21
C ALA A 660 -24.48 9.64 -3.16
N TYR A 661 -25.41 9.36 -4.08
CA TYR A 661 -26.13 10.37 -4.89
C TYR A 661 -27.65 10.24 -4.71
N PRO A 662 -28.23 10.64 -3.56
CA PRO A 662 -29.67 10.50 -3.35
C PRO A 662 -30.47 11.41 -4.28
N VAL A 663 -31.44 10.81 -4.97
CA VAL A 663 -32.43 11.54 -5.79
C VAL A 663 -33.37 12.32 -4.87
N LEU A 664 -33.40 13.64 -5.02
CA LEU A 664 -34.25 14.55 -4.25
C LEU A 664 -35.61 14.73 -4.91
N TYR A 665 -35.62 14.92 -6.24
CA TYR A 665 -36.81 15.14 -7.06
C TYR A 665 -36.72 14.23 -8.30
N PRO A 666 -37.45 13.11 -8.34
CA PRO A 666 -37.31 12.08 -9.39
C PRO A 666 -37.60 12.57 -10.81
N ASP A 667 -38.61 13.43 -10.95
CA ASP A 667 -39.11 13.81 -12.27
C ASP A 667 -38.61 15.18 -12.73
N GLY A 668 -37.79 15.89 -11.94
CA GLY A 668 -37.33 17.26 -12.24
C GLY A 668 -38.46 18.30 -12.46
N THR A 669 -39.72 17.88 -12.38
CA THR A 669 -40.90 18.69 -12.68
C THR A 669 -41.34 19.44 -11.43
N GLY A 670 -41.27 20.77 -11.50
CA GLY A 670 -41.74 21.65 -10.44
C GLY A 670 -41.15 23.04 -10.54
N GLU A 671 -41.72 23.97 -9.78
CA GLU A 671 -41.09 25.26 -9.55
C GLU A 671 -39.94 25.09 -8.54
N TRP A 672 -38.88 25.86 -8.71
CA TRP A 672 -37.75 25.90 -7.79
C TRP A 672 -38.22 26.21 -6.36
N PRO A 673 -37.97 25.34 -5.36
CA PRO A 673 -38.55 25.47 -4.03
C PRO A 673 -37.76 26.43 -3.10
N GLY A 674 -36.65 27.01 -3.57
CA GLY A 674 -35.75 27.85 -2.76
C GLY A 674 -34.53 27.09 -2.23
N ASP A 675 -33.38 27.77 -2.13
CA ASP A 675 -32.11 27.18 -1.67
C ASP A 675 -32.25 26.46 -0.32
N ASP A 676 -32.90 27.11 0.67
CA ASP A 676 -33.10 26.55 2.00
C ASP A 676 -33.86 25.22 1.97
N ALA A 677 -34.88 25.12 1.11
CA ALA A 677 -35.69 23.92 0.98
C ALA A 677 -34.93 22.79 0.27
N VAL A 678 -34.16 23.12 -0.78
CA VAL A 678 -33.32 22.16 -1.50
C VAL A 678 -32.21 21.65 -0.58
N TYR A 679 -31.51 22.54 0.13
CA TYR A 679 -30.45 22.18 1.07
C TYR A 679 -30.98 21.33 2.23
N ALA A 680 -32.11 21.71 2.84
CA ALA A 680 -32.70 20.91 3.92
C ALA A 680 -33.06 19.50 3.46
N ARG A 681 -33.59 19.35 2.23
CA ARG A 681 -33.91 18.05 1.64
C ARG A 681 -32.67 17.25 1.30
N ALA A 682 -31.65 17.87 0.71
CA ALA A 682 -30.36 17.26 0.41
C ALA A 682 -29.69 16.74 1.69
N LYS A 683 -29.64 17.59 2.73
CA LYS A 683 -29.07 17.23 4.03
C LYS A 683 -29.78 16.04 4.65
N ALA A 684 -31.12 16.07 4.70
CA ALA A 684 -31.90 14.96 5.25
C ALA A 684 -31.72 13.65 4.46
N ALA A 685 -31.58 13.73 3.14
CA ALA A 685 -31.32 12.57 2.30
C ALA A 685 -29.91 12.00 2.55
N CYS A 686 -28.88 12.86 2.59
CA CYS A 686 -27.52 12.42 2.88
C CYS A 686 -27.36 11.85 4.29
N GLU A 687 -27.96 12.48 5.32
CA GLU A 687 -27.95 11.95 6.70
C GLU A 687 -28.57 10.56 6.80
N LYS A 688 -29.56 10.26 5.94
CA LYS A 688 -30.16 8.93 5.85
C LYS A 688 -29.21 7.91 5.23
N GLU A 689 -28.51 8.26 4.15
CA GLU A 689 -27.56 7.37 3.47
C GLU A 689 -26.30 7.12 4.32
N THR A 690 -25.91 8.07 5.17
CA THR A 690 -24.76 7.92 6.08
C THR A 690 -25.13 7.42 7.47
N LYS A 691 -26.36 6.90 7.65
CA LYS A 691 -26.82 6.39 8.93
C LYS A 691 -26.05 5.12 9.30
N GLY A 692 -25.26 5.19 10.38
CA GLY A 692 -24.40 4.09 10.85
C GLY A 692 -22.91 4.41 10.81
N TYR A 693 -22.51 5.52 10.19
CA TYR A 693 -21.20 6.10 10.43
C TYR A 693 -21.22 6.85 11.76
N GLU A 694 -20.55 6.30 12.77
CA GLU A 694 -20.38 6.89 14.09
C GLU A 694 -18.93 7.39 14.27
N GLY A 695 -18.72 8.50 15.01
CA GLY A 695 -17.38 8.97 15.38
C GLY A 695 -16.99 10.34 14.81
N THR A 696 -15.75 10.47 14.35
CA THR A 696 -15.08 11.73 13.96
C THR A 696 -15.33 12.16 12.50
N MET A 697 -16.32 11.57 11.83
CA MET A 697 -16.64 11.87 10.43
C MET A 697 -17.59 13.06 10.31
N VAL A 698 -17.40 13.86 9.26
CA VAL A 698 -18.23 15.00 8.89
C VAL A 698 -18.88 14.71 7.55
N LEU A 699 -20.20 14.89 7.52
CA LEU A 699 -21.00 14.83 6.31
C LEU A 699 -20.88 16.15 5.54
N ASN A 700 -20.36 16.05 4.32
CA ASN A 700 -20.30 17.13 3.35
C ASN A 700 -21.45 16.92 2.36
N VAL A 701 -22.38 17.87 2.36
CA VAL A 701 -23.56 17.86 1.50
C VAL A 701 -23.39 18.92 0.45
N THR A 702 -23.52 18.51 -0.80
CA THR A 702 -23.61 19.44 -1.93
C THR A 702 -25.02 19.38 -2.50
N TYR A 703 -25.55 20.48 -3.02
CA TYR A 703 -26.92 20.55 -3.49
C TYR A 703 -27.03 21.41 -4.75
N PRO A 704 -27.97 21.08 -5.66
CA PRO A 704 -28.10 21.77 -6.93
C PRO A 704 -28.68 23.17 -6.77
N ALA A 705 -28.19 24.11 -7.59
CA ALA A 705 -28.61 25.52 -7.62
C ALA A 705 -29.81 25.76 -8.57
N GLN A 706 -30.33 26.99 -8.61
CA GLN A 706 -31.59 27.34 -9.31
C GLN A 706 -31.59 27.02 -10.79
N ASP A 707 -30.44 27.15 -11.41
CA ASP A 707 -30.20 26.84 -12.81
C ASP A 707 -30.57 25.39 -13.16
N TRP A 708 -30.43 24.41 -12.25
CA TRP A 708 -30.83 23.02 -12.48
C TRP A 708 -32.32 22.85 -12.81
N TRP A 709 -33.19 23.70 -12.28
CA TRP A 709 -34.63 23.66 -12.58
C TRP A 709 -34.95 24.30 -13.94
N THR A 710 -33.98 24.96 -14.57
CA THR A 710 -34.14 25.64 -15.86
C THR A 710 -33.33 24.99 -16.99
N TRP A 711 -32.18 24.39 -16.68
CA TRP A 711 -31.25 23.80 -17.64
C TRP A 711 -31.41 22.28 -17.77
N ASN A 712 -31.89 21.60 -16.73
CA ASN A 712 -32.07 20.16 -16.79
C ASN A 712 -33.29 19.83 -17.67
N ALA A 713 -33.21 18.75 -18.44
CA ALA A 713 -34.35 18.29 -19.24
C ALA A 713 -35.53 18.05 -18.29
N LYS A 714 -36.75 18.36 -18.74
CA LYS A 714 -38.01 18.27 -17.96
C LYS A 714 -38.34 16.89 -17.35
N ASP A 715 -37.45 15.91 -17.49
CA ASP A 715 -37.62 14.51 -17.13
C ASP A 715 -36.33 13.91 -16.50
N SER A 716 -35.40 14.73 -16.01
CA SER A 716 -34.17 14.27 -15.38
C SER A 716 -34.19 14.43 -13.86
N PRO A 717 -33.72 13.43 -13.10
CA PRO A 717 -33.75 13.49 -11.64
C PRO A 717 -32.84 14.61 -11.13
N ILE A 718 -33.30 15.30 -10.11
CA ILE A 718 -32.48 16.25 -9.35
C ILE A 718 -32.01 15.53 -8.10
N TYR A 719 -30.70 15.49 -7.90
CA TYR A 719 -30.04 14.72 -6.85
C TYR A 719 -29.04 15.59 -6.08
N SER A 720 -28.51 15.05 -4.99
CA SER A 720 -27.42 15.65 -4.19
C SER A 720 -26.23 14.69 -4.20
N MET A 721 -25.01 15.18 -3.98
CA MET A 721 -23.85 14.33 -3.69
C MET A 721 -23.54 14.40 -2.19
N CYS A 722 -23.38 13.23 -1.58
CA CYS A 722 -22.98 13.06 -0.19
C CYS A 722 -21.54 12.57 -0.14
N ALA A 723 -20.68 13.25 0.63
CA ALA A 723 -19.31 12.81 0.87
C ALA A 723 -18.98 12.83 2.37
N LEU A 724 -18.14 11.91 2.83
CA LEU A 724 -17.68 11.83 4.21
C LEU A 724 -16.20 12.15 4.29
N SER A 725 -15.82 13.03 5.22
CA SER A 725 -14.44 13.38 5.54
C SER A 725 -14.21 13.28 7.05
N TYR A 726 -12.97 13.29 7.52
CA TYR A 726 -12.71 13.48 8.95
C TYR A 726 -12.98 14.93 9.39
N ALA A 727 -13.39 15.13 10.65
CA ALA A 727 -13.74 16.42 11.22
C ALA A 727 -12.59 17.44 11.26
N GLY A 728 -11.34 16.99 11.18
CA GLY A 728 -10.15 17.84 11.11
C GLY A 728 -9.72 18.20 9.69
N ASP A 729 -10.51 17.87 8.66
CA ASP A 729 -10.13 17.97 7.24
C ASP A 729 -8.82 17.24 6.88
N SER A 730 -8.41 16.26 7.69
CA SER A 730 -7.23 15.44 7.44
C SER A 730 -7.47 14.50 6.26
N THR A 731 -6.46 14.35 5.41
CA THR A 731 -6.45 13.32 4.37
C THR A 731 -6.19 11.94 4.95
N PHE A 732 -6.68 10.90 4.28
CA PHE A 732 -6.54 9.50 4.66
C PHE A 732 -6.39 8.60 3.42
N THR A 733 -6.06 7.34 3.64
CA THR A 733 -5.92 6.28 2.62
C THR A 733 -6.79 5.10 3.01
N GLY A 734 -7.29 4.35 2.02
CA GLY A 734 -8.31 3.33 2.15
C GLY A 734 -9.73 3.91 2.17
N GLY A 735 -10.72 3.14 1.71
CA GLY A 735 -12.12 3.52 1.80
C GLY A 735 -12.68 3.38 3.22
N LEU A 736 -13.77 4.11 3.48
CA LEU A 736 -14.57 4.06 4.68
C LEU A 736 -15.25 2.69 4.77
N ARG A 737 -15.01 1.97 5.87
CA ARG A 737 -15.56 0.62 6.12
C ARG A 737 -16.80 0.68 7.01
#